data_AF-A0A9X9M2U4-F1
#
_entry.id   AF-A0A9X9M2U4-F1
#
_cell.length_a   1.000
_cell.length_b   1.000
_cell.length_c   1.000
_cell.angle_alpha   90.00
_cell.angle_beta   90.00
_cell.angle_gamma   90.00
#
_symmetry.space_group_name_H-M   'P 1'
#
loop_
_entity.id
_entity.type
_entity.pdbx_description
1 polymer ?
#
loop_
_entity_poly.entity_id
_entity_poly.type
_entity_poly.pdbx_seq_one_letter_code
_entity_poly.pdbx_strand_id
1 'polypeptide(L)'
;MTENKMQLEEQVLTISSEIPKRIQSALKNAEESKQFLNQFLKQETHLFSSINSHLLTAQPWMEDLGAMISQIEEIERHLAYLKWISQIEELSDNIQQYLMTNNVPEAASILAYMAELDIKLQESSCTHLLTFMRATVKFWHKILKDKLTSDFEEILAQLHWPFITPPQSQAAGLSRPASAPDIYTNLETLFCQLLKLQTSDELLTEPKQLPEKYCLPASPAIILPIQVMLTPLQKRFRYHFRGNRQTNVISKPEWYLAQVLMWIGNHSQFLDEKIQPILDKAGPLVNARLEFSRGLMMLVLEKLAVDIPCLLYDDSLFCHLVDEVLLFERELHSVYGYPDTFANCMHILSEETCFQRWLTVERKFALQKMDSMLSSEAAWVSQYKDITDVDEMKVPDCAETFMTLLLVITDRYKNLPTASRKLQFLELQKDLVDDFRIRLTQVMKEETRASLGFRYCAILNAVNYISTVLADWADNVFFLQLQQAALEVFAENNTLSKLQLGQLASMESSVFDDMINLLERLKHDMLTRQVDHVFREVKEAAKLYKKERWLSLPSQAEQAVMSLSSSACPLLLTLRDRSLQLEQQLCFSLFKIFWQMLVEKLDVYIYQEIILANHFNEGGAAQLQFDMTRNLFPLFSHYCKRPENYFKHVKEACIVLNLNVGSALLLKDVLQSDSGQPQATAALNEVGIYKLAQQDVEILLNLRTNWPNTGK
;
A
#
# COMPACT_ATOMS: atom_id res chain seq x y z
N MET A 1 -70.08 8.87 87.84
CA MET A 1 -69.16 7.97 88.58
C MET A 1 -69.79 6.65 89.02
N THR A 2 -71.04 6.38 88.65
CA THR A 2 -71.63 5.03 88.57
C THR A 2 -71.07 4.23 87.38
N GLU A 3 -70.45 4.89 86.40
CA GLU A 3 -70.09 4.23 85.13
C GLU A 3 -68.78 3.44 85.18
N ASN A 4 -67.71 3.94 85.81
CA ASN A 4 -66.38 3.30 85.66
C ASN A 4 -66.26 1.92 86.34
N LYS A 5 -66.91 1.71 87.49
CA LYS A 5 -66.89 0.40 88.16
C LYS A 5 -67.83 -0.59 87.46
N MET A 6 -68.97 -0.10 86.99
CA MET A 6 -69.96 -0.89 86.25
C MET A 6 -69.40 -1.32 84.88
N GLN A 7 -68.64 -0.46 84.19
CA GLN A 7 -67.93 -0.82 82.95
C GLN A 7 -66.82 -1.85 83.17
N LEU A 8 -66.08 -1.79 84.28
CA LEU A 8 -65.03 -2.76 84.58
C LEU A 8 -65.59 -4.13 85.00
N GLU A 9 -66.65 -4.16 85.81
CA GLU A 9 -67.34 -5.41 86.16
C GLU A 9 -68.07 -6.01 84.94
N GLU A 10 -68.69 -5.19 84.09
CA GLU A 10 -69.28 -5.61 82.82
C GLU A 10 -68.20 -6.11 81.85
N GLN A 11 -67.06 -5.44 81.71
CA GLN A 11 -65.94 -5.93 80.90
C GLN A 11 -65.35 -7.23 81.43
N VAL A 12 -65.17 -7.39 82.74
CA VAL A 12 -64.64 -8.65 83.32
C VAL A 12 -65.63 -9.80 83.19
N LEU A 13 -66.94 -9.57 83.36
CA LEU A 13 -67.99 -10.57 83.12
C LEU A 13 -68.14 -10.92 81.63
N THR A 14 -67.98 -9.93 80.75
CA THR A 14 -68.00 -10.14 79.29
C THR A 14 -66.75 -10.89 78.86
N ILE A 15 -65.56 -10.57 79.40
CA ILE A 15 -64.29 -11.28 79.15
C ILE A 15 -64.33 -12.69 79.75
N SER A 16 -64.84 -12.88 80.97
CA SER A 16 -64.90 -14.20 81.61
C SER A 16 -65.98 -15.13 81.05
N SER A 17 -66.99 -14.59 80.34
CA SER A 17 -68.04 -15.39 79.71
C SER A 17 -67.91 -15.50 78.18
N GLU A 18 -67.40 -14.48 77.50
CA GLU A 18 -67.14 -14.51 76.06
C GLU A 18 -65.83 -15.22 75.71
N ILE A 19 -64.74 -15.09 76.48
CA ILE A 19 -63.47 -15.76 76.12
C ILE A 19 -63.63 -17.29 76.13
N PRO A 20 -64.23 -17.93 77.15
CA PRO A 20 -64.49 -19.37 77.09
C PRO A 20 -65.42 -19.76 75.94
N LYS A 21 -66.45 -18.95 75.64
CA LYS A 21 -67.35 -19.19 74.51
C LYS A 21 -66.65 -19.01 73.15
N ARG A 22 -65.75 -18.03 73.02
CA ARG A 22 -64.92 -17.79 71.83
C ARG A 22 -63.87 -18.88 71.66
N ILE A 23 -63.25 -19.35 72.74
CA ILE A 23 -62.34 -20.50 72.73
C ILE A 23 -63.11 -21.76 72.36
N GLN A 24 -64.30 -21.97 72.91
CA GLN A 24 -65.14 -23.13 72.61
C GLN A 24 -65.71 -23.08 71.18
N SER A 25 -66.06 -21.90 70.67
CA SER A 25 -66.43 -21.72 69.26
C SER A 25 -65.22 -21.88 68.34
N ALA A 26 -64.04 -21.40 68.74
CA ALA A 26 -62.81 -21.61 67.97
C ALA A 26 -62.39 -23.09 67.97
N LEU A 27 -62.58 -23.81 69.10
CA LEU A 27 -62.32 -25.23 69.21
C LEU A 27 -63.31 -26.04 68.35
N LYS A 28 -64.59 -25.67 68.39
CA LYS A 28 -65.63 -26.26 67.54
C LYS A 28 -65.36 -25.99 66.07
N ASN A 29 -65.00 -24.76 65.70
CA ASN A 29 -64.61 -24.42 64.33
C ASN A 29 -63.33 -25.16 63.90
N ALA A 30 -62.37 -25.39 64.81
CA ALA A 30 -61.17 -26.18 64.53
C ALA A 30 -61.49 -27.67 64.36
N GLU A 31 -62.43 -28.22 65.14
CA GLU A 31 -62.94 -29.58 64.98
C GLU A 31 -63.73 -29.75 63.67
N GLU A 32 -64.61 -28.80 63.35
CA GLU A 32 -65.34 -28.75 62.08
C GLU A 32 -64.36 -28.62 60.91
N SER A 33 -63.36 -27.73 61.01
CA SER A 33 -62.30 -27.58 59.99
C SER A 33 -61.47 -28.85 59.84
N LYS A 34 -61.15 -29.54 60.95
CA LYS A 34 -60.47 -30.84 60.91
C LYS A 34 -61.34 -31.92 60.26
N GLN A 35 -62.65 -31.91 60.50
CA GLN A 35 -63.58 -32.80 59.81
C GLN A 35 -63.64 -32.50 58.30
N PHE A 36 -63.73 -31.22 57.90
CA PHE A 36 -63.66 -30.82 56.50
C PHE A 36 -62.34 -31.20 55.85
N LEU A 37 -61.21 -30.98 56.52
CA LEU A 37 -59.88 -31.34 56.02
C LEU A 37 -59.74 -32.86 55.85
N ASN A 38 -60.27 -33.65 56.80
CA ASN A 38 -60.34 -35.10 56.67
C ASN A 38 -61.29 -35.56 55.53
N GLN A 39 -62.39 -34.85 55.29
CA GLN A 39 -63.25 -35.11 54.14
C GLN A 39 -62.53 -34.78 52.82
N PHE A 40 -61.83 -33.66 52.73
CA PHE A 40 -61.04 -33.29 51.55
C PHE A 40 -59.89 -34.29 51.31
N LEU A 41 -59.16 -34.72 52.33
CA LEU A 41 -58.15 -35.78 52.21
C LEU A 41 -58.74 -37.10 51.72
N LYS A 42 -59.96 -37.46 52.17
CA LYS A 42 -60.67 -38.64 51.66
C LYS A 42 -61.11 -38.46 50.19
N GLN A 43 -61.57 -37.27 49.82
CA GLN A 43 -61.93 -36.97 48.43
C GLN A 43 -60.70 -36.95 47.53
N GLU A 44 -59.60 -36.37 47.98
CA GLU A 44 -58.31 -36.33 47.28
C GLU A 44 -57.78 -37.75 47.06
N THR A 45 -57.74 -38.59 48.10
CA THR A 45 -57.28 -39.98 47.97
C THR A 45 -58.17 -40.79 47.04
N HIS A 46 -59.49 -40.58 47.08
CA HIS A 46 -60.42 -41.19 46.12
C HIS A 46 -60.24 -40.66 44.70
N LEU A 47 -60.02 -39.36 44.51
CA LEU A 47 -59.77 -38.76 43.21
C LEU A 47 -58.43 -39.25 42.64
N PHE A 48 -57.40 -39.32 43.47
CA PHE A 48 -56.07 -39.83 43.11
C PHE A 48 -56.13 -41.31 42.72
N SER A 49 -56.85 -42.14 43.47
CA SER A 49 -57.04 -43.55 43.12
C SER A 49 -57.88 -43.71 41.84
N SER A 50 -58.92 -42.90 41.66
CA SER A 50 -59.72 -42.88 40.43
C SER A 50 -58.90 -42.45 39.22
N ILE A 51 -58.09 -41.38 39.32
CA ILE A 51 -57.19 -40.91 38.27
C ILE A 51 -56.17 -42.00 37.94
N ASN A 52 -55.50 -42.60 38.93
CA ASN A 52 -54.54 -43.68 38.68
C ASN A 52 -55.20 -44.91 38.07
N SER A 53 -56.41 -45.26 38.50
CA SER A 53 -57.17 -46.35 37.88
C SER A 53 -57.50 -46.02 36.42
N HIS A 54 -57.93 -44.80 36.12
CA HIS A 54 -58.20 -44.36 34.75
C HIS A 54 -56.92 -44.35 33.90
N LEU A 55 -55.79 -43.88 34.43
CA LEU A 55 -54.50 -43.91 33.74
C LEU A 55 -54.05 -45.34 33.46
N LEU A 56 -54.10 -46.23 34.45
CA LEU A 56 -53.77 -47.66 34.28
C LEU A 56 -54.68 -48.35 33.26
N THR A 57 -55.96 -47.97 33.22
CA THR A 57 -56.92 -48.54 32.26
C THR A 57 -56.72 -47.97 30.85
N ALA A 58 -56.32 -46.70 30.73
CA ALA A 58 -56.08 -46.02 29.46
C ALA A 58 -54.69 -46.30 28.88
N GLN A 59 -53.73 -46.74 29.70
CA GLN A 59 -52.34 -46.95 29.29
C GLN A 59 -52.18 -48.01 28.17
N PRO A 60 -52.84 -49.18 28.20
CA PRO A 60 -52.80 -50.13 27.08
C PRO A 60 -53.35 -49.53 25.78
N TRP A 61 -54.44 -48.75 25.87
CA TRP A 61 -55.04 -48.09 24.71
C TRP A 61 -54.13 -46.98 24.17
N MET A 62 -53.42 -46.26 25.03
CA MET A 62 -52.42 -45.26 24.61
C MET A 62 -51.21 -45.90 23.94
N GLU A 63 -50.75 -47.06 24.43
CA GLU A 63 -49.68 -47.84 23.81
C GLU A 63 -50.12 -48.38 22.43
N ASP A 64 -51.32 -48.96 22.34
CA ASP A 64 -51.89 -49.48 21.08
C ASP A 64 -52.13 -48.35 20.06
N LEU A 65 -52.71 -47.21 20.49
CA LEU A 65 -52.88 -46.04 19.63
C LEU A 65 -51.52 -45.44 19.23
N GLY A 66 -50.55 -45.38 20.14
CA GLY A 66 -49.20 -44.93 19.85
C GLY A 66 -48.51 -45.82 18.80
N ALA A 67 -48.69 -47.14 18.90
CA ALA A 67 -48.20 -48.10 17.91
C ALA A 67 -48.88 -47.91 16.55
N MET A 68 -50.21 -47.73 16.51
CA MET A 68 -50.93 -47.44 15.26
C MET A 68 -50.52 -46.09 14.65
N ILE A 69 -50.34 -45.05 15.45
CA ILE A 69 -49.84 -43.75 14.97
C ILE A 69 -48.45 -43.90 14.38
N SER A 70 -47.57 -44.65 15.03
CA SER A 70 -46.21 -44.92 14.52
C SER A 70 -46.25 -45.69 13.19
N GLN A 71 -47.16 -46.65 13.04
CA GLN A 71 -47.37 -47.35 11.77
C GLN A 71 -47.92 -46.43 10.67
N ILE A 72 -48.84 -45.52 11.01
CA ILE A 72 -49.35 -44.52 10.06
C ILE A 72 -48.21 -43.60 9.61
N GLU A 73 -47.41 -43.07 10.55
CA GLU A 73 -46.24 -42.24 10.23
C GLU A 73 -45.23 -42.99 9.34
N GLU A 74 -45.00 -44.27 9.60
CA GLU A 74 -44.12 -45.11 8.76
C GLU A 74 -44.69 -45.27 7.34
N ILE A 75 -45.98 -45.57 7.19
CA ILE A 75 -46.63 -45.69 5.89
C ILE A 75 -46.62 -44.34 5.15
N GLU A 76 -46.87 -43.24 5.83
CA GLU A 76 -46.81 -41.88 5.26
C GLU A 76 -45.41 -41.57 4.72
N ARG A 77 -44.36 -41.97 5.43
CA ARG A 77 -42.97 -41.84 4.95
C ARG A 77 -42.70 -42.67 3.70
N HIS A 78 -43.13 -43.93 3.66
CA HIS A 78 -42.98 -44.79 2.48
C HIS A 78 -43.76 -44.24 1.28
N LEU A 79 -44.98 -43.76 1.51
CA LEU A 79 -45.82 -43.16 0.48
C LEU A 79 -45.21 -41.86 -0.07
N ALA A 80 -44.65 -41.01 0.79
CA ALA A 80 -43.91 -39.82 0.36
C ALA A 80 -42.69 -40.18 -0.50
N TYR A 81 -41.93 -41.20 -0.12
CA TYR A 81 -40.78 -41.69 -0.89
C TYR A 81 -41.19 -42.20 -2.29
N LEU A 82 -42.26 -43.00 -2.37
CA LEU A 82 -42.78 -43.51 -3.66
C LEU A 82 -43.32 -42.38 -4.55
N LYS A 83 -43.97 -41.36 -3.97
CA LYS A 83 -44.42 -40.18 -4.71
C LYS A 83 -43.25 -39.46 -5.37
N TRP A 84 -42.12 -39.31 -4.67
CA TRP A 84 -40.92 -38.71 -5.25
C TRP A 84 -40.35 -39.54 -6.39
N ILE A 85 -40.27 -40.87 -6.26
CA ILE A 85 -39.83 -41.74 -7.37
C ILE A 85 -40.74 -41.56 -8.58
N SER A 86 -42.06 -41.64 -8.38
CA SER A 86 -43.04 -41.46 -9.46
C SER A 86 -42.91 -40.11 -10.14
N GLN A 87 -42.65 -39.04 -9.39
CA GLN A 87 -42.45 -37.70 -9.95
C GLN A 87 -41.16 -37.62 -10.77
N ILE A 88 -40.06 -38.22 -10.30
CA ILE A 88 -38.79 -38.23 -11.04
C ILE A 88 -38.92 -39.03 -12.34
N GLU A 89 -39.61 -40.18 -12.31
CA GLU A 89 -39.90 -40.99 -13.50
C GLU A 89 -40.80 -40.23 -14.48
N GLU A 90 -41.85 -39.56 -14.01
CA GLU A 90 -42.72 -38.74 -14.86
C GLU A 90 -41.94 -37.61 -15.56
N LEU A 91 -41.06 -36.91 -14.84
CA LEU A 91 -40.20 -35.87 -15.44
C LEU A 91 -39.24 -36.47 -16.48
N SER A 92 -38.69 -37.65 -16.21
CA SER A 92 -37.83 -38.38 -17.14
C SER A 92 -38.59 -38.78 -18.42
N ASP A 93 -39.79 -39.33 -18.29
CA ASP A 93 -40.64 -39.72 -19.41
C ASP A 93 -41.04 -38.50 -20.27
N ASN A 94 -41.34 -37.37 -19.63
CA ASN A 94 -41.61 -36.12 -20.32
C ASN A 94 -40.40 -35.66 -21.15
N ILE A 95 -39.18 -35.69 -20.60
CA ILE A 95 -37.95 -35.36 -21.36
C ILE A 95 -37.83 -36.27 -22.58
N GLN A 96 -38.04 -37.58 -22.40
CA GLN A 96 -38.00 -38.54 -23.50
C GLN A 96 -39.02 -38.21 -24.60
N GLN A 97 -40.26 -37.91 -24.22
CA GLN A 97 -41.33 -37.57 -25.17
C GLN A 97 -41.04 -36.29 -25.95
N TYR A 98 -40.54 -35.24 -25.29
CA TYR A 98 -40.14 -34.00 -25.95
C TYR A 98 -38.96 -34.21 -26.91
N LEU A 99 -38.00 -35.08 -26.56
CA LEU A 99 -36.92 -35.45 -27.47
C LEU A 99 -37.41 -36.23 -28.70
N MET A 100 -38.39 -37.13 -28.55
CA MET A 100 -38.99 -37.85 -29.68
C MET A 100 -39.77 -36.95 -30.64
N THR A 101 -40.36 -35.86 -30.12
CA THR A 101 -41.08 -34.84 -30.90
C THR A 101 -40.17 -33.70 -31.40
N ASN A 102 -38.85 -33.81 -31.16
CA ASN A 102 -37.82 -32.81 -31.46
C ASN A 102 -38.05 -31.43 -30.81
N ASN A 103 -38.78 -31.39 -29.69
CA ASN A 103 -38.98 -30.18 -28.90
C ASN A 103 -37.92 -30.03 -27.80
N VAL A 104 -36.69 -29.74 -28.23
CA VAL A 104 -35.52 -29.61 -27.35
C VAL A 104 -35.60 -28.49 -26.30
N PRO A 105 -36.17 -27.28 -26.58
CA PRO A 105 -36.21 -26.23 -25.58
C PRO A 105 -37.01 -26.59 -24.31
N GLU A 106 -38.07 -27.37 -24.46
CA GLU A 106 -38.95 -27.84 -23.38
C GLU A 106 -38.27 -28.96 -22.60
N ALA A 107 -37.61 -29.90 -23.29
CA ALA A 107 -36.77 -30.91 -22.65
C ALA A 107 -35.67 -30.28 -21.78
N ALA A 108 -35.00 -29.23 -22.27
CA ALA A 108 -33.99 -28.49 -21.51
C ALA A 108 -34.60 -27.77 -20.28
N SER A 109 -35.80 -27.21 -20.41
CA SER A 109 -36.51 -26.59 -19.29
C SER A 109 -36.89 -27.59 -18.19
N ILE A 110 -37.32 -28.80 -18.55
CA ILE A 110 -37.63 -29.86 -17.58
C ILE A 110 -36.37 -30.34 -16.88
N LEU A 111 -35.26 -30.50 -17.61
CA LEU A 111 -33.99 -30.87 -17.00
C LEU A 111 -33.48 -29.79 -16.02
N ALA A 112 -33.63 -28.51 -16.36
CA ALA A 112 -33.31 -27.41 -15.44
C ALA A 112 -34.14 -27.50 -14.15
N TYR A 113 -35.45 -27.77 -14.27
CA TYR A 113 -36.32 -28.00 -13.12
C TYR A 113 -35.89 -29.25 -12.30
N MET A 114 -35.48 -30.34 -12.95
CA MET A 114 -34.93 -31.50 -12.26
C MET A 114 -33.64 -31.15 -11.51
N ALA A 115 -32.74 -30.37 -12.10
CA ALA A 115 -31.52 -29.92 -11.42
C ALA A 115 -31.83 -29.10 -10.17
N GLU A 116 -32.82 -28.20 -10.23
CA GLU A 116 -33.30 -27.46 -9.05
C GLU A 116 -33.92 -28.37 -7.98
N LEU A 117 -34.68 -29.40 -8.38
CA LEU A 117 -35.21 -30.39 -7.46
C LEU A 117 -34.10 -31.18 -6.78
N ASP A 118 -33.06 -31.58 -7.52
CA ASP A 118 -31.90 -32.27 -6.95
C ASP A 118 -31.19 -31.43 -5.88
N ILE A 119 -31.06 -30.12 -6.11
CA ILE A 119 -30.51 -29.16 -5.11
C ILE A 119 -31.41 -29.11 -3.88
N LYS A 120 -32.72 -28.93 -4.06
CA LYS A 120 -33.69 -28.85 -2.94
C LYS A 120 -33.74 -30.13 -2.13
N LEU A 121 -33.54 -31.29 -2.76
CA LEU A 121 -33.58 -32.58 -2.10
C LEU A 121 -32.32 -32.88 -1.26
N GLN A 122 -31.20 -32.15 -1.43
CA GLN A 122 -29.94 -32.45 -0.73
C GLN A 122 -30.06 -32.50 0.81
N GLU A 123 -31.03 -31.82 1.41
CA GLU A 123 -31.28 -31.85 2.86
C GLU A 123 -31.91 -33.16 3.35
N SER A 124 -32.35 -34.04 2.44
CA SER A 124 -33.01 -35.29 2.78
C SER A 124 -32.03 -36.35 3.28
N SER A 125 -32.45 -37.10 4.31
CA SER A 125 -31.71 -38.28 4.78
C SER A 125 -31.77 -39.49 3.81
N CYS A 126 -32.59 -39.42 2.75
CA CYS A 126 -32.83 -40.52 1.82
C CYS A 126 -31.72 -40.64 0.75
N THR A 127 -30.57 -41.20 1.11
CA THR A 127 -29.38 -41.31 0.23
C THR A 127 -29.64 -42.00 -1.12
N HIS A 128 -30.46 -43.06 -1.15
CA HIS A 128 -30.80 -43.78 -2.38
C HIS A 128 -31.64 -42.93 -3.35
N LEU A 129 -32.58 -42.15 -2.82
CA LEU A 129 -33.39 -41.23 -3.61
C LEU A 129 -32.53 -40.11 -4.21
N LEU A 130 -31.61 -39.54 -3.40
CA LEU A 130 -30.66 -38.54 -3.87
C LEU A 130 -29.75 -39.08 -4.97
N THR A 131 -29.25 -40.30 -4.79
CA THR A 131 -28.41 -40.96 -5.79
C THR A 131 -29.18 -41.22 -7.08
N PHE A 132 -30.44 -41.68 -6.98
CA PHE A 132 -31.32 -41.88 -8.13
C PHE A 132 -31.58 -40.55 -8.86
N MET A 133 -31.95 -39.50 -8.14
CA MET A 133 -32.19 -38.18 -8.71
C MET A 133 -30.95 -37.65 -9.46
N ARG A 134 -29.79 -37.68 -8.80
CA ARG A 134 -28.52 -37.23 -9.39
C ARG A 134 -28.14 -38.06 -10.62
N ALA A 135 -28.36 -39.38 -10.60
CA ALA A 135 -28.11 -40.26 -11.73
C ALA A 135 -29.03 -39.94 -12.92
N THR A 136 -30.31 -39.67 -12.67
CA THR A 136 -31.29 -39.31 -13.71
C THR A 136 -30.97 -37.95 -14.33
N VAL A 137 -30.63 -36.94 -13.51
CA VAL A 137 -30.16 -35.63 -14.00
C VAL A 137 -28.90 -35.81 -14.85
N LYS A 138 -27.92 -36.59 -14.38
CA LYS A 138 -26.68 -36.86 -15.12
C LYS A 138 -26.92 -37.55 -16.46
N PHE A 139 -27.83 -38.51 -16.50
CA PHE A 139 -28.21 -39.24 -17.71
C PHE A 139 -28.77 -38.29 -18.78
N TRP A 140 -29.79 -37.50 -18.43
CA TRP A 140 -30.42 -36.57 -19.36
C TRP A 140 -29.53 -35.40 -19.73
N HIS A 141 -28.75 -34.86 -18.78
CA HIS A 141 -27.78 -33.81 -19.05
C HIS A 141 -26.78 -34.22 -20.11
N LYS A 142 -26.24 -35.44 -20.03
CA LYS A 142 -25.31 -35.94 -21.03
C LYS A 142 -25.93 -35.98 -22.42
N ILE A 143 -27.12 -36.55 -22.57
CA ILE A 143 -27.81 -36.67 -23.87
C ILE A 143 -28.11 -35.30 -24.47
N LEU A 144 -28.69 -34.39 -23.67
CA LEU A 144 -29.05 -33.05 -24.12
C LEU A 144 -27.81 -32.20 -24.43
N LYS A 145 -26.78 -32.25 -23.57
CA LYS A 145 -25.52 -31.53 -23.78
C LYS A 145 -24.82 -32.00 -25.05
N ASP A 146 -24.72 -33.31 -25.29
CA ASP A 146 -24.07 -33.86 -26.48
C ASP A 146 -24.80 -33.42 -27.76
N LYS A 147 -26.15 -33.51 -27.78
CA LYS A 147 -26.97 -33.07 -28.91
C LYS A 147 -26.83 -31.56 -29.17
N LEU A 148 -27.09 -30.74 -28.15
CA LEU A 148 -27.03 -29.27 -28.28
C LEU A 148 -25.63 -28.76 -28.62
N THR A 149 -24.58 -29.40 -28.09
CA THR A 149 -23.19 -29.05 -28.42
C THR A 149 -22.91 -29.34 -29.89
N SER A 150 -23.33 -30.49 -30.42
CA SER A 150 -23.17 -30.83 -31.84
C SER A 150 -23.89 -29.82 -32.74
N ASP A 151 -25.16 -29.54 -32.45
CA ASP A 151 -25.98 -28.61 -33.23
C ASP A 151 -25.38 -27.18 -33.18
N PHE A 152 -24.87 -26.77 -32.01
CA PHE A 152 -24.23 -25.47 -31.83
C PHE A 152 -22.87 -25.37 -32.54
N GLU A 153 -22.05 -26.43 -32.51
CA GLU A 153 -20.79 -26.50 -33.27
C GLU A 153 -21.01 -26.39 -34.78
N GLU A 154 -22.07 -26.98 -35.33
CA GLU A 154 -22.43 -26.86 -36.75
C GLU A 154 -22.78 -25.42 -37.13
N ILE A 155 -23.56 -24.72 -36.31
CA ILE A 155 -23.89 -23.30 -36.52
C ILE A 155 -22.65 -22.41 -36.39
N LEU A 156 -21.80 -22.66 -35.39
CA LEU A 156 -20.53 -21.96 -35.24
C LEU A 156 -19.62 -22.16 -36.46
N ALA A 157 -19.57 -23.36 -37.03
CA ALA A 157 -18.79 -23.64 -38.24
C ALA A 157 -19.31 -22.85 -39.45
N GLN A 158 -20.64 -22.70 -39.61
CA GLN A 158 -21.25 -21.87 -40.65
C GLN A 158 -20.93 -20.38 -40.49
N LEU A 159 -20.73 -19.92 -39.25
CA LEU A 159 -20.28 -18.57 -38.92
C LEU A 159 -18.75 -18.40 -39.03
N HIS A 160 -18.02 -19.42 -39.49
CA HIS A 160 -16.55 -19.46 -39.53
C HIS A 160 -15.90 -19.24 -38.16
N TRP A 161 -16.57 -19.66 -37.09
CA TRP A 161 -16.00 -19.68 -35.76
C TRP A 161 -15.01 -20.85 -35.59
N PRO A 162 -13.86 -20.67 -34.92
CA PRO A 162 -13.34 -19.42 -34.38
C PRO A 162 -12.68 -18.53 -35.44
N PHE A 163 -12.67 -17.22 -35.21
CA PHE A 163 -12.02 -16.21 -36.05
C PHE A 163 -10.50 -16.23 -35.87
N ILE A 164 -9.83 -17.08 -36.66
CA ILE A 164 -8.37 -17.23 -36.62
C ILE A 164 -7.64 -16.04 -37.28
N THR A 165 -8.32 -15.30 -38.16
CA THR A 165 -7.77 -14.17 -38.92
C THR A 165 -8.56 -12.90 -38.58
N PRO A 166 -7.94 -11.70 -38.59
CA PRO A 166 -8.65 -10.47 -38.27
C PRO A 166 -9.87 -10.24 -39.16
N PRO A 167 -10.98 -9.68 -38.63
CA PRO A 167 -12.22 -9.51 -39.38
C PRO A 167 -12.07 -8.62 -40.62
N GLN A 168 -11.11 -7.68 -40.62
CA GLN A 168 -10.79 -6.82 -41.78
C GLN A 168 -10.28 -7.62 -42.99
N SER A 169 -9.61 -8.76 -42.77
CA SER A 169 -9.08 -9.62 -43.84
C SER A 169 -10.16 -10.52 -44.46
N GLN A 170 -11.27 -10.76 -43.75
CA GLN A 170 -12.38 -11.60 -44.22
C GLN A 170 -13.41 -10.80 -45.06
N ALA A 171 -13.44 -9.47 -44.91
CA ALA A 171 -14.36 -8.59 -45.65
C ALA A 171 -14.10 -8.52 -47.17
N ALA A 172 -12.93 -8.96 -47.64
CA ALA A 172 -12.54 -8.81 -49.05
C ALA A 172 -13.01 -9.96 -49.98
N GLY A 173 -13.65 -11.03 -49.47
CA GLY A 173 -13.91 -12.23 -50.28
C GLY A 173 -15.22 -12.99 -50.09
N LEU A 174 -16.11 -12.61 -49.15
CA LEU A 174 -17.30 -13.42 -48.86
C LEU A 174 -18.60 -12.61 -49.01
N SER A 175 -19.34 -12.93 -50.07
CA SER A 175 -20.75 -12.58 -50.25
C SER A 175 -21.55 -13.01 -49.02
N ARG A 176 -22.18 -12.04 -48.35
CA ARG A 176 -23.11 -12.23 -47.23
C ARG A 176 -24.18 -13.26 -47.63
N PRO A 177 -24.28 -14.45 -46.98
CA PRO A 177 -25.25 -15.45 -47.39
C PRO A 177 -26.67 -14.93 -47.16
N ALA A 178 -27.59 -15.21 -48.10
CA ALA A 178 -28.99 -14.78 -48.04
C ALA A 178 -29.75 -15.33 -46.81
N SER A 179 -29.21 -16.37 -46.15
CA SER A 179 -29.74 -17.02 -44.94
C SER A 179 -29.16 -16.49 -43.61
N ALA A 180 -28.41 -15.38 -43.63
CA ALA A 180 -27.79 -14.82 -42.42
C ALA A 180 -28.76 -14.62 -41.22
N PRO A 181 -29.98 -14.07 -41.35
CA PRO A 181 -30.86 -13.86 -40.19
C PRO A 181 -31.27 -15.17 -39.52
N ASP A 182 -31.56 -16.22 -40.30
CA ASP A 182 -31.99 -17.53 -39.77
C ASP A 182 -30.86 -18.20 -38.96
N ILE A 183 -29.61 -18.05 -39.41
CA ILE A 183 -28.43 -18.59 -38.70
C ILE A 183 -28.28 -17.91 -37.32
N TYR A 184 -28.46 -16.59 -37.24
CA TYR A 184 -28.38 -15.87 -35.96
C TYR A 184 -29.54 -16.20 -35.02
N THR A 185 -30.76 -16.41 -35.54
CA THR A 185 -31.90 -16.85 -34.72
C THR A 185 -31.67 -18.27 -34.17
N ASN A 186 -31.11 -19.17 -34.98
CA ASN A 186 -30.74 -20.51 -34.53
C ASN A 186 -29.62 -20.47 -33.49
N LEU A 187 -28.61 -19.60 -33.68
CA LEU A 187 -27.55 -19.35 -32.70
C LEU A 187 -28.14 -18.89 -31.35
N GLU A 188 -29.03 -17.89 -31.35
CA GLU A 188 -29.69 -17.38 -30.14
C GLU A 188 -30.50 -18.48 -29.44
N THR A 189 -31.22 -19.29 -30.21
CA THR A 189 -32.04 -20.40 -29.68
C THR A 189 -31.16 -21.46 -29.00
N LEU A 190 -30.12 -21.94 -29.68
CA LEU A 190 -29.20 -22.95 -29.15
C LEU A 190 -28.39 -22.41 -27.96
N PHE A 191 -27.97 -21.15 -28.01
CA PHE A 191 -27.26 -20.49 -26.91
C PHE A 191 -28.13 -20.45 -25.65
N CYS A 192 -29.40 -20.02 -25.79
CA CYS A 192 -30.36 -20.01 -24.68
C CYS A 192 -30.64 -21.42 -24.14
N GLN A 193 -30.73 -22.44 -25.00
CA GLN A 193 -30.94 -23.83 -24.58
C GLN A 193 -29.74 -24.38 -23.81
N LEU A 194 -28.51 -24.13 -24.28
CA LEU A 194 -27.30 -24.48 -23.54
C LEU A 194 -27.20 -23.73 -22.21
N LEU A 195 -27.64 -22.48 -22.15
CA LEU A 195 -27.67 -21.71 -20.90
C LEU A 195 -28.66 -22.30 -19.89
N LYS A 196 -29.80 -22.86 -20.32
CA LYS A 196 -30.72 -23.59 -19.43
C LYS A 196 -30.08 -24.83 -18.79
N LEU A 197 -29.09 -25.44 -19.46
CA LEU A 197 -28.33 -26.56 -18.92
C LEU A 197 -27.22 -26.15 -17.94
N GLN A 198 -27.03 -24.85 -17.67
CA GLN A 198 -25.96 -24.37 -16.80
C GLN A 198 -26.05 -24.97 -15.40
N THR A 199 -27.23 -24.97 -14.78
CA THR A 199 -27.43 -25.48 -13.42
C THR A 199 -27.09 -26.96 -13.30
N SER A 200 -27.52 -27.78 -14.27
CA SER A 200 -27.16 -29.19 -14.30
C SER A 200 -25.68 -29.40 -14.60
N ASP A 201 -25.04 -28.53 -15.40
CA ASP A 201 -23.62 -28.62 -15.69
C ASP A 201 -22.74 -28.33 -14.45
N GLU A 202 -23.08 -27.29 -13.68
CA GLU A 202 -22.41 -26.92 -12.44
C GLU A 202 -22.53 -28.00 -11.36
N LEU A 203 -23.66 -28.72 -11.32
CA LEU A 203 -23.85 -29.85 -10.41
C LEU A 203 -23.01 -31.07 -10.75
N LEU A 204 -22.62 -31.23 -12.02
CA LEU A 204 -22.01 -32.45 -12.54
C LEU A 204 -20.52 -32.30 -12.87
N THR A 205 -20.08 -31.07 -13.14
CA THR A 205 -18.73 -30.78 -13.62
C THR A 205 -17.94 -30.08 -12.53
N GLU A 206 -16.86 -30.71 -12.07
CA GLU A 206 -15.89 -30.03 -11.24
C GLU A 206 -15.10 -29.02 -12.08
N PRO A 207 -14.99 -27.75 -11.64
CA PRO A 207 -14.19 -26.77 -12.34
C PRO A 207 -12.73 -27.23 -12.37
N LYS A 208 -12.10 -27.13 -13.55
CA LYS A 208 -10.65 -27.38 -13.66
C LYS A 208 -9.90 -26.33 -12.87
N GLN A 209 -9.27 -26.74 -11.79
CA GLN A 209 -8.48 -25.88 -10.93
C GLN A 209 -6.99 -26.17 -11.12
N LEU A 210 -6.20 -25.11 -11.19
CA LEU A 210 -4.75 -25.21 -11.05
C LEU A 210 -4.41 -25.63 -9.60
N PRO A 211 -3.23 -26.21 -9.37
CA PRO A 211 -2.80 -26.60 -8.04
C PRO A 211 -2.94 -25.48 -7.00
N GLU A 212 -3.35 -25.81 -5.77
CA GLU A 212 -3.63 -24.85 -4.69
C GLU A 212 -2.47 -23.90 -4.39
N LYS A 213 -1.23 -24.32 -4.67
CA LYS A 213 -0.01 -23.52 -4.47
C LYS A 213 0.01 -22.17 -5.22
N TYR A 214 -0.85 -21.96 -6.21
CA TYR A 214 -0.91 -20.72 -7.00
C TYR A 214 -1.86 -19.66 -6.42
N CYS A 215 -2.56 -19.93 -5.31
CA CYS A 215 -3.41 -18.97 -4.59
C CYS A 215 -4.31 -18.13 -5.54
N LEU A 216 -5.04 -18.80 -6.43
CA LEU A 216 -5.91 -18.14 -7.41
C LEU A 216 -7.19 -17.62 -6.74
N PRO A 217 -7.74 -16.48 -7.19
CA PRO A 217 -9.01 -15.99 -6.68
C PRO A 217 -10.14 -16.95 -7.03
N ALA A 218 -11.08 -17.12 -6.10
CA ALA A 218 -12.28 -17.91 -6.34
C ALA A 218 -13.10 -17.25 -7.47
N SER A 219 -13.44 -18.03 -8.49
CA SER A 219 -14.15 -17.53 -9.66
C SER A 219 -15.17 -18.56 -10.13
N PRO A 220 -16.39 -18.13 -10.52
CA PRO A 220 -17.41 -19.07 -11.00
C PRO A 220 -16.95 -19.79 -12.27
N ALA A 221 -17.51 -20.97 -12.52
CA ALA A 221 -17.27 -21.69 -13.76
C ALA A 221 -17.70 -20.84 -14.96
N ILE A 222 -16.99 -20.98 -16.08
CA ILE A 222 -17.37 -20.30 -17.33
C ILE A 222 -18.73 -20.83 -17.78
N ILE A 223 -19.61 -19.98 -18.29
CA ILE A 223 -20.92 -20.46 -18.75
C ILE A 223 -20.79 -21.46 -19.90
N LEU A 224 -21.62 -22.50 -19.88
CA LEU A 224 -21.56 -23.65 -20.78
C LEU A 224 -21.54 -23.28 -22.27
N PRO A 225 -22.37 -22.34 -22.78
CA PRO A 225 -22.30 -21.94 -24.18
C PRO A 225 -20.90 -21.41 -24.56
N ILE A 226 -20.28 -20.60 -23.69
CA ILE A 226 -18.93 -20.06 -23.92
C ILE A 226 -17.86 -21.13 -23.79
N GLN A 227 -18.02 -22.10 -22.88
CA GLN A 227 -17.11 -23.27 -22.82
C GLN A 227 -17.07 -24.04 -24.16
N VAL A 228 -18.23 -24.22 -24.80
CA VAL A 228 -18.31 -24.85 -26.13
C VAL A 228 -17.58 -23.98 -27.17
N MET A 229 -17.86 -22.67 -27.19
CA MET A 229 -17.18 -21.73 -28.11
C MET A 229 -15.65 -21.71 -27.94
N LEU A 230 -15.14 -21.94 -26.72
CA LEU A 230 -13.71 -22.00 -26.42
C LEU A 230 -13.05 -23.30 -26.90
N THR A 231 -13.81 -24.40 -26.99
CA THR A 231 -13.27 -25.76 -27.24
C THR A 231 -12.38 -25.85 -28.49
N PRO A 232 -12.74 -25.29 -29.66
CA PRO A 232 -11.86 -25.28 -30.84
C PRO A 232 -10.51 -24.59 -30.59
N LEU A 233 -10.52 -23.46 -29.86
CA LEU A 233 -9.31 -22.71 -29.52
C LEU A 233 -8.45 -23.45 -28.50
N GLN A 234 -9.06 -24.11 -27.51
CA GLN A 234 -8.33 -24.95 -26.57
C GLN A 234 -7.65 -26.13 -27.27
N LYS A 235 -8.34 -26.80 -28.21
CA LYS A 235 -7.75 -27.88 -29.03
C LYS A 235 -6.57 -27.36 -29.84
N ARG A 236 -6.72 -26.18 -30.47
CA ARG A 236 -5.66 -25.54 -31.26
C ARG A 236 -4.46 -25.15 -30.39
N PHE A 237 -4.69 -24.54 -29.22
CA PHE A 237 -3.64 -24.18 -28.27
C PHE A 237 -2.86 -25.42 -27.81
N ARG A 238 -3.56 -26.49 -27.41
CA ARG A 238 -2.93 -27.75 -27.02
C ARG A 238 -2.15 -28.38 -28.17
N TYR A 239 -2.67 -28.32 -29.39
CA TYR A 239 -1.97 -28.85 -30.56
C TYR A 239 -0.65 -28.12 -30.83
N HIS A 240 -0.62 -26.78 -30.78
CA HIS A 240 0.56 -25.99 -31.12
C HIS A 240 1.55 -25.82 -29.98
N PHE A 241 1.07 -25.62 -28.75
CA PHE A 241 1.89 -25.21 -27.60
C PHE A 241 2.01 -26.29 -26.53
N ARG A 242 1.57 -27.53 -26.82
CA ARG A 242 1.85 -28.72 -26.00
C ARG A 242 2.45 -29.83 -26.85
N GLY A 243 3.18 -30.73 -26.20
CA GLY A 243 3.84 -31.86 -26.85
C GLY A 243 5.05 -31.46 -27.68
N ASN A 244 5.33 -32.21 -28.76
CA ASN A 244 6.61 -32.16 -29.48
C ASN A 244 6.56 -31.32 -30.78
N ARG A 245 5.64 -30.35 -30.89
CA ARG A 245 5.58 -29.47 -32.07
C ARG A 245 6.71 -28.44 -32.06
N GLN A 246 7.17 -28.06 -33.25
CA GLN A 246 8.15 -26.96 -33.43
C GLN A 246 7.65 -25.61 -32.92
N THR A 247 6.34 -25.44 -32.76
CA THR A 247 5.71 -24.24 -32.19
C THR A 247 5.72 -24.22 -30.66
N ASN A 248 6.02 -25.35 -30.00
CA ASN A 248 6.15 -25.41 -28.54
C ASN A 248 7.62 -25.18 -28.15
N VAL A 249 8.05 -23.92 -28.16
CA VAL A 249 9.42 -23.51 -27.86
C VAL A 249 9.43 -22.77 -26.52
N ILE A 250 10.08 -23.36 -25.52
CA ILE A 250 10.08 -22.81 -24.15
C ILE A 250 10.81 -21.45 -24.06
N SER A 251 11.77 -21.20 -24.95
CA SER A 251 12.47 -19.91 -25.05
C SER A 251 11.69 -18.83 -25.81
N LYS A 252 10.49 -19.14 -26.31
CA LYS A 252 9.65 -18.23 -27.09
C LYS A 252 8.22 -18.12 -26.52
N PRO A 253 8.07 -17.66 -25.27
CA PRO A 253 6.76 -17.51 -24.66
C PRO A 253 5.87 -16.48 -25.37
N GLU A 254 6.48 -15.49 -26.04
CA GLU A 254 5.77 -14.48 -26.83
C GLU A 254 4.82 -15.10 -27.87
N TRP A 255 5.12 -16.30 -28.37
CA TRP A 255 4.29 -16.97 -29.39
C TRP A 255 2.91 -17.35 -28.88
N TYR A 256 2.82 -17.99 -27.70
CA TYR A 256 1.52 -18.38 -27.18
C TYR A 256 0.79 -17.22 -26.51
N LEU A 257 1.53 -16.27 -25.92
CA LEU A 257 0.99 -15.05 -25.31
C LEU A 257 0.32 -14.15 -26.36
N ALA A 258 1.05 -13.80 -27.43
CA ALA A 258 0.51 -12.98 -28.52
C ALA A 258 -0.65 -13.69 -29.24
N GLN A 259 -0.58 -15.01 -29.38
CA GLN A 259 -1.66 -15.79 -29.99
C GLN A 259 -2.97 -15.71 -29.19
N VAL A 260 -2.89 -15.71 -27.85
CA VAL A 260 -4.06 -15.55 -26.97
C VAL A 260 -4.61 -14.14 -27.03
N LEU A 261 -3.76 -13.10 -27.00
CA LEU A 261 -4.20 -11.71 -27.16
C LEU A 261 -4.90 -11.50 -28.51
N MET A 262 -4.34 -12.05 -29.59
CA MET A 262 -4.97 -12.00 -30.91
C MET A 262 -6.34 -12.69 -30.92
N TRP A 263 -6.49 -13.83 -30.25
CA TRP A 263 -7.80 -14.48 -30.13
C TRP A 263 -8.79 -13.63 -29.33
N ILE A 264 -8.38 -13.00 -28.22
CA ILE A 264 -9.26 -12.10 -27.47
C ILE A 264 -9.72 -10.95 -28.37
N GLY A 265 -8.79 -10.30 -29.07
CA GLY A 265 -9.11 -9.19 -29.98
C GLY A 265 -10.00 -9.57 -31.15
N ASN A 266 -9.70 -10.66 -31.86
CA ASN A 266 -10.45 -11.07 -33.05
C ASN A 266 -11.92 -11.43 -32.75
N HIS A 267 -12.23 -11.90 -31.54
CA HIS A 267 -13.58 -12.33 -31.17
C HIS A 267 -14.37 -11.26 -30.40
N SER A 268 -13.70 -10.20 -29.93
CA SER A 268 -14.29 -9.14 -29.09
C SER A 268 -15.57 -8.54 -29.71
N GLN A 269 -15.51 -8.10 -30.97
CA GLN A 269 -16.66 -7.47 -31.65
C GLN A 269 -17.87 -8.41 -31.75
N PHE A 270 -17.65 -9.68 -32.10
CA PHE A 270 -18.74 -10.64 -32.22
C PHE A 270 -19.37 -10.96 -30.86
N LEU A 271 -18.56 -11.08 -29.82
CA LEU A 271 -19.04 -11.32 -28.46
C LEU A 271 -19.88 -10.13 -27.97
N ASP A 272 -19.42 -8.90 -28.21
CA ASP A 272 -20.12 -7.68 -27.80
C ASP A 272 -21.41 -7.44 -28.62
N GLU A 273 -21.40 -7.66 -29.93
CA GLU A 273 -22.55 -7.35 -30.81
C GLU A 273 -23.58 -8.48 -30.96
N LYS A 274 -23.19 -9.74 -30.79
CA LYS A 274 -24.04 -10.91 -31.06
C LYS A 274 -24.35 -11.73 -29.83
N ILE A 275 -23.38 -11.95 -28.93
CA ILE A 275 -23.56 -12.81 -27.77
C ILE A 275 -24.05 -12.05 -26.54
N GLN A 276 -23.48 -10.87 -26.26
CA GLN A 276 -23.89 -10.06 -25.10
C GLN A 276 -25.39 -9.74 -25.10
N PRO A 277 -26.04 -9.36 -26.22
CA PRO A 277 -27.48 -9.10 -26.22
C PRO A 277 -28.33 -10.33 -25.89
N ILE A 278 -27.84 -11.55 -26.15
CA ILE A 278 -28.53 -12.79 -25.79
C ILE A 278 -28.47 -12.98 -24.27
N LEU A 279 -27.30 -12.73 -23.65
CA LEU A 279 -27.13 -12.80 -22.20
C LEU A 279 -27.97 -11.73 -21.48
N ASP A 280 -27.99 -10.51 -22.00
CA ASP A 280 -28.76 -9.40 -21.43
C ASP A 280 -30.27 -9.72 -21.39
N LYS A 281 -30.79 -10.43 -22.41
CA LYS A 281 -32.18 -10.93 -22.43
C LYS A 281 -32.40 -12.11 -21.48
N ALA A 282 -31.42 -13.00 -21.36
CA ALA A 282 -31.54 -14.21 -20.54
C ALA A 282 -31.49 -13.91 -19.03
N GLY A 283 -30.89 -12.78 -18.63
CA GLY A 283 -30.86 -12.29 -17.26
C GLY A 283 -29.53 -12.44 -16.47
N PRO A 284 -28.57 -13.32 -16.81
CA PRO A 284 -27.29 -13.34 -16.11
C PRO A 284 -26.51 -12.03 -16.27
N LEU A 285 -26.05 -11.46 -15.15
CA LEU A 285 -25.16 -10.28 -15.11
C LEU A 285 -23.72 -10.68 -15.45
N VAL A 286 -23.52 -11.26 -16.64
CA VAL A 286 -22.23 -11.81 -17.09
C VAL A 286 -21.80 -11.12 -18.37
N ASN A 287 -20.51 -10.77 -18.46
CA ASN A 287 -19.94 -10.18 -19.65
C ASN A 287 -19.32 -11.27 -20.55
N ALA A 288 -19.87 -11.46 -21.74
CA ALA A 288 -19.45 -12.50 -22.69
C ALA A 288 -17.96 -12.41 -23.05
N ARG A 289 -17.46 -11.20 -23.29
CA ARG A 289 -16.06 -10.95 -23.64
C ARG A 289 -15.12 -11.32 -22.50
N LEU A 290 -15.47 -10.97 -21.26
CA LEU A 290 -14.67 -11.30 -20.08
C LEU A 290 -14.68 -12.81 -19.82
N GLU A 291 -15.83 -13.49 -19.89
CA GLU A 291 -15.91 -14.95 -19.76
C GLU A 291 -15.04 -15.69 -20.77
N PHE A 292 -15.10 -15.24 -22.03
CA PHE A 292 -14.27 -15.79 -23.09
C PHE A 292 -12.78 -15.55 -22.83
N SER A 293 -12.42 -14.33 -22.42
CA SER A 293 -11.04 -13.96 -22.07
C SER A 293 -10.51 -14.78 -20.89
N ARG A 294 -11.32 -14.98 -19.84
CA ARG A 294 -10.99 -15.85 -18.68
C ARG A 294 -10.66 -17.27 -19.12
N GLY A 295 -11.44 -17.82 -20.06
CA GLY A 295 -11.22 -19.16 -20.61
C GLY A 295 -9.92 -19.31 -21.39
N LEU A 296 -9.54 -18.29 -22.16
CA LEU A 296 -8.25 -18.25 -22.85
C LEU A 296 -7.09 -18.00 -21.87
N MET A 297 -7.30 -17.17 -20.86
CA MET A 297 -6.32 -16.89 -19.81
C MET A 297 -5.92 -18.17 -19.07
N MET A 298 -6.88 -19.04 -18.76
CA MET A 298 -6.58 -20.34 -18.13
C MET A 298 -5.59 -21.20 -18.94
N LEU A 299 -5.61 -21.13 -20.29
CA LEU A 299 -4.63 -21.85 -21.12
C LEU A 299 -3.21 -21.32 -20.91
N VAL A 300 -3.07 -20.00 -20.75
CA VAL A 300 -1.80 -19.33 -20.46
C VAL A 300 -1.30 -19.73 -19.06
N LEU A 301 -2.18 -19.68 -18.05
CA LEU A 301 -1.82 -20.05 -16.68
C LEU A 301 -1.37 -21.52 -16.59
N GLU A 302 -2.10 -22.44 -17.22
CA GLU A 302 -1.69 -23.84 -17.34
C GLU A 302 -0.36 -23.99 -18.08
N LYS A 303 -0.04 -23.11 -19.03
CA LYS A 303 1.21 -23.19 -19.81
C LYS A 303 2.39 -22.72 -18.99
N LEU A 304 2.26 -21.56 -18.35
CA LEU A 304 3.26 -21.02 -17.43
C LEU A 304 3.55 -21.96 -16.26
N ALA A 305 2.52 -22.56 -15.66
CA ALA A 305 2.69 -23.51 -14.56
C ALA A 305 3.55 -24.73 -14.91
N VAL A 306 3.60 -25.11 -16.20
CA VAL A 306 4.43 -26.21 -16.72
C VAL A 306 5.82 -25.73 -17.12
N ASP A 307 5.92 -24.56 -17.75
CA ASP A 307 7.18 -24.08 -18.34
C ASP A 307 8.12 -23.46 -17.30
N ILE A 308 7.60 -22.70 -16.34
CA ILE A 308 8.40 -21.99 -15.32
C ILE A 308 9.36 -22.93 -14.58
N PRO A 309 8.93 -24.10 -14.05
CA PRO A 309 9.83 -25.02 -13.35
C PRO A 309 11.05 -25.45 -14.17
N CYS A 310 10.92 -25.55 -15.50
CA CYS A 310 12.02 -25.92 -16.39
C CYS A 310 13.00 -24.76 -16.67
N LEU A 311 12.59 -23.53 -16.41
CA LEU A 311 13.36 -22.32 -16.69
C LEU A 311 14.08 -21.76 -15.47
N LEU A 312 13.79 -22.27 -14.27
CA LEU A 312 14.35 -21.75 -13.02
C LEU A 312 15.89 -21.74 -13.00
N TYR A 313 16.58 -22.58 -13.78
CA TYR A 313 18.04 -22.67 -13.75
C TYR A 313 18.76 -21.82 -14.82
N ASP A 314 18.03 -21.17 -15.73
CA ASP A 314 18.59 -20.30 -16.78
C ASP A 314 18.13 -18.85 -16.56
N ASP A 315 19.05 -17.99 -16.09
CA ASP A 315 18.75 -16.58 -15.80
C ASP A 315 18.19 -15.84 -17.02
N SER A 316 18.73 -16.12 -18.22
CA SER A 316 18.39 -15.38 -19.44
C SER A 316 17.00 -15.73 -19.95
N LEU A 317 16.68 -17.03 -20.00
CA LEU A 317 15.37 -17.50 -20.43
C LEU A 317 14.29 -17.16 -19.41
N PHE A 318 14.61 -17.22 -18.12
CA PHE A 318 13.68 -16.85 -17.06
C PHE A 318 13.34 -15.35 -17.12
N CYS A 319 14.33 -14.47 -17.27
CA CYS A 319 14.08 -13.02 -17.44
C CYS A 319 13.23 -12.73 -18.66
N HIS A 320 13.58 -13.33 -19.81
CA HIS A 320 12.81 -13.17 -21.04
C HIS A 320 11.35 -13.58 -20.84
N LEU A 321 11.10 -14.71 -20.16
CA LEU A 321 9.74 -15.13 -19.81
C LEU A 321 9.02 -14.08 -18.95
N VAL A 322 9.66 -13.60 -17.88
CA VAL A 322 9.05 -12.60 -16.98
C VAL A 322 8.72 -11.34 -17.77
N ASP A 323 9.63 -10.85 -18.61
CA ASP A 323 9.43 -9.64 -19.41
C ASP A 323 8.23 -9.79 -20.36
N GLU A 324 8.16 -10.90 -21.10
CA GLU A 324 7.03 -11.20 -22.00
C GLU A 324 5.71 -11.35 -21.25
N VAL A 325 5.72 -11.96 -20.05
CA VAL A 325 4.54 -12.06 -19.19
C VAL A 325 4.08 -10.68 -18.71
N LEU A 326 5.00 -9.82 -18.26
CA LEU A 326 4.67 -8.47 -17.81
C LEU A 326 4.13 -7.59 -18.96
N LEU A 327 4.65 -7.77 -20.17
CA LEU A 327 4.13 -7.11 -21.38
C LEU A 327 2.72 -7.61 -21.72
N PHE A 328 2.53 -8.93 -21.73
CA PHE A 328 1.22 -9.55 -21.96
C PHE A 328 0.17 -9.06 -20.96
N GLU A 329 0.49 -9.03 -19.68
CA GLU A 329 -0.40 -8.56 -18.62
C GLU A 329 -0.77 -7.09 -18.81
N ARG A 330 0.20 -6.24 -19.17
CA ARG A 330 -0.04 -4.82 -19.45
C ARG A 330 -1.01 -4.62 -20.61
N GLU A 331 -0.83 -5.36 -21.71
CA GLU A 331 -1.72 -5.29 -22.87
C GLU A 331 -3.12 -5.82 -22.52
N LEU A 332 -3.19 -6.95 -21.79
CA LEU A 332 -4.45 -7.56 -21.36
C LEU A 332 -5.31 -6.60 -20.53
N HIS A 333 -4.71 -5.89 -19.57
CA HIS A 333 -5.42 -4.92 -18.73
C HIS A 333 -5.73 -3.61 -19.49
N SER A 334 -4.75 -3.02 -20.17
CA SER A 334 -4.90 -1.68 -20.77
C SER A 334 -5.72 -1.67 -22.06
N VAL A 335 -5.61 -2.70 -22.90
CA VAL A 335 -6.28 -2.78 -24.21
C VAL A 335 -7.60 -3.53 -24.11
N TYR A 336 -7.62 -4.66 -23.40
CA TYR A 336 -8.78 -5.55 -23.35
C TYR A 336 -9.64 -5.40 -22.09
N GLY A 337 -9.20 -4.58 -21.12
CA GLY A 337 -9.96 -4.26 -19.91
C GLY A 337 -10.19 -5.46 -18.99
N TYR A 338 -9.23 -6.39 -18.94
CA TYR A 338 -9.30 -7.53 -18.04
C TYR A 338 -9.13 -7.06 -16.57
N PRO A 339 -10.02 -7.43 -15.64
CA PRO A 339 -9.91 -7.01 -14.25
C PRO A 339 -8.82 -7.73 -13.44
N ASP A 340 -8.13 -6.99 -12.56
CA ASP A 340 -7.16 -7.53 -11.59
C ASP A 340 -7.79 -8.51 -10.57
N THR A 341 -9.12 -8.51 -10.43
CA THR A 341 -9.85 -9.42 -9.52
C THR A 341 -9.87 -10.87 -10.01
N PHE A 342 -9.55 -11.09 -11.30
CA PHE A 342 -9.51 -12.44 -11.87
C PHE A 342 -8.11 -13.02 -11.87
N ALA A 343 -8.05 -14.35 -12.01
CA ALA A 343 -6.79 -15.06 -12.15
C ALA A 343 -6.00 -14.55 -13.38
N ASN A 344 -4.73 -14.25 -13.16
CA ASN A 344 -3.78 -13.69 -14.13
C ASN A 344 -2.36 -14.28 -13.90
N CYS A 345 -1.41 -13.96 -14.78
CA CYS A 345 -0.07 -14.55 -14.73
C CYS A 345 0.70 -14.20 -13.46
N MET A 346 0.38 -13.07 -12.82
CA MET A 346 1.06 -12.62 -11.61
C MET A 346 0.89 -13.61 -10.46
N HIS A 347 -0.23 -14.35 -10.41
CA HIS A 347 -0.42 -15.43 -9.44
C HIS A 347 0.57 -16.58 -9.65
N ILE A 348 0.90 -16.90 -10.91
CA ILE A 348 1.85 -17.96 -11.23
C ILE A 348 3.28 -17.51 -10.87
N LEU A 349 3.64 -16.27 -11.19
CA LEU A 349 4.92 -15.68 -10.80
C LEU A 349 5.08 -15.47 -9.29
N SER A 350 3.97 -15.41 -8.55
CA SER A 350 3.94 -15.27 -7.09
C SER A 350 4.07 -16.59 -6.33
N GLU A 351 4.13 -17.72 -7.03
CA GLU A 351 4.45 -19.02 -6.44
C GLU A 351 5.85 -18.96 -5.80
N GLU A 352 6.02 -19.54 -4.61
CA GLU A 352 7.21 -19.32 -3.78
C GLU A 352 8.53 -19.56 -4.51
N THR A 353 8.69 -20.71 -5.18
CA THR A 353 9.96 -21.04 -5.84
C THR A 353 10.26 -20.13 -7.03
N CYS A 354 9.24 -19.82 -7.83
CA CYS A 354 9.35 -18.87 -8.93
C CYS A 354 9.68 -17.46 -8.43
N PHE A 355 9.00 -17.03 -7.37
CA PHE A 355 9.11 -15.69 -6.83
C PHE A 355 10.48 -15.43 -6.20
N GLN A 356 11.00 -16.36 -5.40
CA GLN A 356 12.36 -16.25 -4.85
C GLN A 356 13.41 -16.22 -5.95
N ARG A 357 13.20 -17.00 -7.02
CA ARG A 357 14.09 -16.97 -8.18
C ARG A 357 14.04 -15.62 -8.88
N TRP A 358 12.86 -15.04 -9.06
CA TRP A 358 12.69 -13.72 -9.63
C TRP A 358 13.42 -12.65 -8.81
N LEU A 359 13.21 -12.59 -7.49
CA LEU A 359 13.95 -11.67 -6.61
C LEU A 359 15.47 -11.82 -6.73
N THR A 360 15.96 -13.06 -6.77
CA THR A 360 17.40 -13.35 -6.87
C THR A 360 17.99 -12.82 -8.17
N VAL A 361 17.30 -13.07 -9.29
CA VAL A 361 17.76 -12.66 -10.61
C VAL A 361 17.65 -11.15 -10.78
N GLU A 362 16.56 -10.55 -10.31
CA GLU A 362 16.36 -9.09 -10.31
C GLU A 362 17.47 -8.38 -9.52
N ARG A 363 17.80 -8.88 -8.30
CA ARG A 363 18.92 -8.38 -7.49
C ARG A 363 20.25 -8.47 -8.26
N LYS A 364 20.53 -9.62 -8.87
CA LYS A 364 21.77 -9.85 -9.62
C LYS A 364 21.94 -8.85 -10.77
N PHE A 365 20.91 -8.66 -11.58
CA PHE A 365 20.98 -7.72 -12.72
C PHE A 365 21.01 -6.26 -12.27
N ALA A 366 20.29 -5.90 -11.21
CA ALA A 366 20.35 -4.56 -10.63
C ALA A 366 21.76 -4.22 -10.15
N LEU A 367 22.43 -5.14 -9.44
CA LEU A 367 23.82 -4.96 -9.00
C LEU A 367 24.80 -4.82 -10.17
N GLN A 368 24.67 -5.67 -11.21
CA GLN A 368 25.48 -5.56 -12.42
C GLN A 368 25.28 -4.21 -13.13
N LYS A 369 24.03 -3.72 -13.18
CA LYS A 369 23.72 -2.41 -13.76
C LYS A 369 24.33 -1.27 -12.95
N MET A 370 24.32 -1.37 -11.62
CA MET A 370 25.00 -0.42 -10.73
C MET A 370 26.53 -0.41 -10.92
N ASP A 371 27.16 -1.58 -11.07
CA ASP A 371 28.59 -1.67 -11.37
C ASP A 371 28.92 -1.00 -12.70
N SER A 372 28.13 -1.30 -13.73
CA SER A 372 28.29 -0.74 -15.06
C SER A 372 28.12 0.79 -15.08
N MET A 373 27.10 1.32 -14.40
CA MET A 373 26.84 2.77 -14.43
C MET A 373 27.88 3.57 -13.63
N LEU A 374 28.41 3.04 -12.51
CA LEU A 374 29.47 3.71 -11.75
C LEU A 374 30.84 3.67 -12.45
N SER A 375 31.04 2.67 -13.32
CA SER A 375 32.26 2.52 -14.13
C SER A 375 32.24 3.33 -15.43
N SER A 376 31.09 3.94 -15.77
CA SER A 376 30.94 4.79 -16.96
C SER A 376 31.79 6.06 -16.83
N GLU A 377 32.42 6.49 -17.93
CA GLU A 377 33.19 7.76 -17.97
C GLU A 377 32.28 8.97 -17.69
N ALA A 378 31.01 8.89 -18.09
CA ALA A 378 30.03 9.95 -17.89
C ALA A 378 29.34 9.92 -16.52
N ALA A 379 29.61 8.91 -15.67
CA ALA A 379 28.87 8.63 -14.45
C ALA A 379 28.65 9.85 -13.54
N TRP A 380 29.66 10.72 -13.45
CA TRP A 380 29.69 11.86 -12.52
C TRP A 380 29.38 13.20 -13.20
N VAL A 381 29.11 13.18 -14.51
CA VAL A 381 28.75 14.37 -15.27
C VAL A 381 27.24 14.54 -15.24
N SER A 382 26.77 15.78 -15.10
CA SER A 382 25.35 16.06 -15.24
C SER A 382 24.87 15.81 -16.67
N GLN A 383 23.73 15.11 -16.79
CA GLN A 383 23.09 14.85 -18.09
C GLN A 383 22.65 16.14 -18.81
N TYR A 384 22.35 17.20 -18.04
CA TYR A 384 21.79 18.45 -18.56
C TYR A 384 22.77 19.62 -18.46
N LYS A 385 24.08 19.35 -18.40
CA LYS A 385 25.14 20.34 -18.21
C LYS A 385 25.08 21.52 -19.21
N ASP A 386 24.55 21.30 -20.40
CA ASP A 386 24.43 22.31 -21.47
C ASP A 386 23.10 23.09 -21.46
N ILE A 387 22.20 22.80 -20.50
CA ILE A 387 20.87 23.40 -20.40
C ILE A 387 20.71 24.06 -19.02
N THR A 388 21.17 25.31 -18.90
CA THR A 388 21.30 26.05 -17.64
C THR A 388 19.99 26.28 -16.88
N ASP A 389 18.85 26.26 -17.58
CA ASP A 389 17.53 26.55 -17.00
C ASP A 389 16.79 25.29 -16.51
N VAL A 390 17.41 24.10 -16.65
CA VAL A 390 16.76 22.80 -16.35
C VAL A 390 17.46 22.03 -15.21
N ASP A 391 18.76 22.23 -15.00
CA ASP A 391 19.56 21.44 -14.05
C ASP A 391 19.76 22.12 -12.68
N GLU A 392 18.68 22.47 -11.99
CA GLU A 392 18.75 23.10 -10.67
C GLU A 392 19.47 22.21 -9.63
N MET A 393 19.38 20.89 -9.79
CA MET A 393 19.91 19.88 -8.85
C MET A 393 21.30 19.33 -9.22
N LYS A 394 21.85 19.68 -10.40
CA LYS A 394 23.16 19.22 -10.88
C LYS A 394 23.34 17.71 -10.78
N VAL A 395 22.33 16.97 -11.26
CA VAL A 395 22.19 15.53 -11.04
C VAL A 395 23.19 14.75 -11.92
N PRO A 396 24.09 13.95 -11.35
CA PRO A 396 24.99 13.13 -12.15
C PRO A 396 24.28 11.94 -12.79
N ASP A 397 24.74 11.53 -13.97
CA ASP A 397 24.17 10.43 -14.78
C ASP A 397 23.96 9.12 -14.01
N CYS A 398 24.89 8.77 -13.11
CA CYS A 398 24.78 7.55 -12.31
C CYS A 398 23.59 7.58 -11.35
N ALA A 399 23.26 8.74 -10.78
CA ALA A 399 22.15 8.89 -9.85
C ALA A 399 20.80 8.83 -10.57
N GLU A 400 20.70 9.46 -11.74
CA GLU A 400 19.50 9.41 -12.58
C GLU A 400 19.24 7.99 -13.10
N THR A 401 20.29 7.33 -13.60
CA THR A 401 20.22 5.94 -14.06
C THR A 401 19.81 5.00 -12.92
N PHE A 402 20.30 5.25 -11.70
CA PHE A 402 19.92 4.49 -10.51
C PHE A 402 18.44 4.65 -10.15
N MET A 403 17.93 5.89 -10.12
CA MET A 403 16.52 6.13 -9.83
C MET A 403 15.61 5.54 -10.92
N THR A 404 16.04 5.60 -12.18
CA THR A 404 15.34 4.94 -13.30
C THR A 404 15.29 3.42 -13.11
N LEU A 405 16.40 2.79 -12.68
CA LEU A 405 16.44 1.36 -12.37
C LEU A 405 15.43 1.00 -11.27
N LEU A 406 15.35 1.80 -10.19
CA LEU A 406 14.37 1.58 -9.13
C LEU A 406 12.92 1.75 -9.62
N LEU A 407 12.64 2.72 -10.49
CA LEU A 407 11.32 2.87 -11.13
C LEU A 407 10.95 1.66 -11.97
N VAL A 408 11.90 1.14 -12.77
CA VAL A 408 11.68 -0.07 -13.56
C VAL A 408 11.37 -1.26 -12.65
N ILE A 409 12.10 -1.44 -11.55
CA ILE A 409 11.78 -2.48 -10.56
C ILE A 409 10.37 -2.27 -9.98
N THR A 410 10.00 -1.03 -9.62
CA THR A 410 8.66 -0.69 -9.12
C THR A 410 7.56 -1.12 -10.09
N ASP A 411 7.73 -0.81 -11.38
CA ASP A 411 6.76 -1.15 -12.43
C ASP A 411 6.55 -2.66 -12.58
N ARG A 412 7.59 -3.46 -12.28
CA ARG A 412 7.57 -4.92 -12.40
C ARG A 412 6.78 -5.60 -11.28
N TYR A 413 6.80 -5.07 -10.06
CA TYR A 413 6.15 -5.72 -8.91
C TYR A 413 4.85 -5.06 -8.44
N LYS A 414 4.53 -3.83 -8.90
CA LYS A 414 3.34 -3.08 -8.44
C LYS A 414 2.01 -3.83 -8.64
N ASN A 415 1.95 -4.70 -9.65
CA ASN A 415 0.75 -5.47 -10.02
C ASN A 415 0.73 -6.89 -9.40
N LEU A 416 1.64 -7.22 -8.49
CA LEU A 416 1.58 -8.50 -7.78
C LEU A 416 0.26 -8.61 -6.98
N PRO A 417 -0.32 -9.82 -6.87
CA PRO A 417 -1.65 -10.00 -6.29
C PRO A 417 -1.68 -9.79 -4.76
N THR A 418 -0.60 -10.12 -4.06
CA THR A 418 -0.58 -10.07 -2.58
C THR A 418 0.39 -9.01 -2.08
N ALA A 419 -0.03 -8.30 -1.03
CA ALA A 419 0.79 -7.26 -0.43
C ALA A 419 2.11 -7.80 0.14
N SER A 420 2.10 -9.00 0.73
CA SER A 420 3.31 -9.70 1.19
C SER A 420 4.39 -9.82 0.10
N ARG A 421 3.99 -10.14 -1.14
CA ARG A 421 4.93 -10.24 -2.27
C ARG A 421 5.46 -8.87 -2.69
N LYS A 422 4.61 -7.83 -2.69
CA LYS A 422 5.05 -6.45 -2.95
C LYS A 422 6.04 -5.97 -1.90
N LEU A 423 5.82 -6.29 -0.62
CA LEU A 423 6.72 -5.94 0.47
C LEU A 423 8.10 -6.61 0.34
N GLN A 424 8.17 -7.87 -0.10
CA GLN A 424 9.47 -8.52 -0.34
C GLN A 424 10.27 -7.85 -1.47
N PHE A 425 9.60 -7.37 -2.52
CA PHE A 425 10.25 -6.56 -3.56
C PHE A 425 10.65 -5.16 -3.06
N LEU A 426 9.85 -4.55 -2.19
CA LEU A 426 10.20 -3.29 -1.54
C LEU A 426 11.48 -3.44 -0.70
N GLU A 427 11.62 -4.54 0.05
CA GLU A 427 12.87 -4.83 0.78
C GLU A 427 14.06 -4.98 -0.17
N LEU A 428 13.88 -5.61 -1.33
CA LEU A 428 14.92 -5.61 -2.37
C LEU A 428 15.28 -4.18 -2.81
N GLN A 429 14.30 -3.30 -3.06
CA GLN A 429 14.60 -1.91 -3.44
C GLN A 429 15.36 -1.16 -2.34
N LYS A 430 14.98 -1.36 -1.08
CA LYS A 430 15.66 -0.77 0.08
C LYS A 430 17.11 -1.27 0.19
N ASP A 431 17.34 -2.57 -0.01
CA ASP A 431 18.69 -3.15 -0.09
C ASP A 431 19.52 -2.49 -1.21
N LEU A 432 18.94 -2.31 -2.39
CA LEU A 432 19.64 -1.69 -3.54
C LEU A 432 20.00 -0.21 -3.27
N VAL A 433 19.14 0.55 -2.58
CA VAL A 433 19.44 1.92 -2.12
C VAL A 433 20.59 1.93 -1.11
N ASP A 434 20.59 0.99 -0.17
CA ASP A 434 21.65 0.84 0.83
C ASP A 434 23.01 0.52 0.17
N ASP A 435 23.01 -0.47 -0.73
CA ASP A 435 24.17 -0.88 -1.52
C ASP A 435 24.73 0.28 -2.34
N PHE A 436 23.85 1.05 -3.01
CA PHE A 436 24.26 2.21 -3.77
C PHE A 436 24.86 3.31 -2.89
N ARG A 437 24.25 3.60 -1.74
CA ARG A 437 24.81 4.54 -0.74
C ARG A 437 26.20 4.10 -0.26
N ILE A 438 26.39 2.81 0.02
CA ILE A 438 27.68 2.26 0.45
C ILE A 438 28.74 2.48 -0.64
N ARG A 439 28.40 2.21 -1.91
CA ARG A 439 29.30 2.44 -3.05
C ARG A 439 29.62 3.93 -3.21
N LEU A 440 28.64 4.83 -3.13
CA LEU A 440 28.87 6.28 -3.13
C LEU A 440 29.82 6.70 -1.99
N THR A 441 29.64 6.12 -0.81
CA THR A 441 30.51 6.37 0.35
C THR A 441 31.95 5.90 0.11
N GLN A 442 32.13 4.76 -0.55
CA GLN A 442 33.46 4.23 -0.91
C GLN A 442 34.16 5.16 -1.89
N VAL A 443 33.50 5.54 -2.99
CA VAL A 443 34.07 6.47 -3.98
C VAL A 443 34.36 7.83 -3.34
N MET A 444 33.47 8.32 -2.47
CA MET A 444 33.70 9.57 -1.73
C MET A 444 34.95 9.49 -0.85
N LYS A 445 35.19 8.35 -0.19
CA LYS A 445 36.36 8.16 0.67
C LYS A 445 37.66 8.22 -0.13
N GLU A 446 37.70 7.72 -1.36
CA GLU A 446 38.86 7.82 -2.27
C GLU A 446 39.18 9.30 -2.59
N GLU A 447 38.15 10.12 -2.75
CA GLU A 447 38.26 11.56 -3.06
C GLU A 447 38.47 12.46 -1.83
N THR A 448 38.62 11.90 -0.62
CA THR A 448 38.69 12.69 0.63
C THR A 448 39.83 13.72 0.63
N ARG A 449 40.94 13.44 -0.07
CA ARG A 449 42.07 14.36 -0.18
C ARG A 449 41.76 15.59 -1.03
N ALA A 450 40.79 15.49 -1.93
CA ALA A 450 40.33 16.55 -2.82
C ALA A 450 38.84 16.81 -2.57
N SER A 451 38.46 17.19 -1.34
CA SER A 451 37.07 17.41 -0.94
C SER A 451 36.36 18.55 -1.70
N LEU A 452 37.11 19.41 -2.39
CA LEU A 452 36.59 20.45 -3.29
C LEU A 452 36.63 20.05 -4.78
N GLY A 453 37.05 18.82 -5.06
CA GLY A 453 37.15 18.28 -6.40
C GLY A 453 35.79 18.02 -7.02
N PHE A 454 35.73 18.08 -8.35
CA PHE A 454 34.52 17.87 -9.14
C PHE A 454 33.76 16.60 -8.75
N ARG A 455 34.46 15.47 -8.62
CA ARG A 455 33.83 14.18 -8.31
C ARG A 455 33.24 14.14 -6.90
N TYR A 456 33.87 14.77 -5.92
CA TYR A 456 33.35 14.87 -4.56
C TYR A 456 32.02 15.65 -4.54
N CYS A 457 31.97 16.78 -5.25
CA CYS A 457 30.76 17.58 -5.40
C CYS A 457 29.65 16.83 -6.16
N ALA A 458 30.01 16.10 -7.23
CA ALA A 458 29.06 15.28 -7.98
C ALA A 458 28.44 14.18 -7.11
N ILE A 459 29.24 13.50 -6.26
CA ILE A 459 28.71 12.51 -5.30
C ILE A 459 27.75 13.19 -4.31
N LEU A 460 28.09 14.39 -3.83
CA LEU A 460 27.21 15.12 -2.91
C LEU A 460 25.87 15.49 -3.57
N ASN A 461 25.88 15.94 -4.83
CA ASN A 461 24.67 16.18 -5.61
C ASN A 461 23.86 14.89 -5.78
N ALA A 462 24.50 13.75 -6.08
CA ALA A 462 23.83 12.44 -6.17
C ALA A 462 23.11 12.07 -4.87
N VAL A 463 23.79 12.20 -3.73
CA VAL A 463 23.24 11.88 -2.41
C VAL A 463 22.03 12.78 -2.11
N ASN A 464 22.13 14.08 -2.36
CA ASN A 464 21.03 15.01 -2.15
C ASN A 464 19.84 14.71 -3.08
N TYR A 465 20.11 14.42 -4.35
CA TYR A 465 19.09 14.09 -5.33
C TYR A 465 18.31 12.83 -4.93
N ILE A 466 19.00 11.74 -4.63
CA ILE A 466 18.36 10.47 -4.24
C ILE A 466 17.55 10.63 -2.96
N SER A 467 18.09 11.34 -1.96
CA SER A 467 17.37 11.68 -0.72
C SER A 467 16.05 12.42 -1.02
N THR A 468 16.10 13.40 -1.92
CA THR A 468 14.93 14.21 -2.31
C THR A 468 13.90 13.36 -3.05
N VAL A 469 14.32 12.58 -4.05
CA VAL A 469 13.39 11.74 -4.85
C VAL A 469 12.75 10.64 -4.00
N LEU A 470 13.49 10.03 -3.07
CA LEU A 470 12.93 9.04 -2.15
C LEU A 470 11.91 9.66 -1.19
N ALA A 471 12.14 10.89 -0.73
CA ALA A 471 11.17 11.64 0.06
C ALA A 471 9.89 11.92 -0.75
N ASP A 472 10.01 12.32 -2.02
CA ASP A 472 8.85 12.50 -2.89
C ASP A 472 8.13 11.17 -3.17
N TRP A 473 8.87 10.06 -3.29
CA TRP A 473 8.27 8.75 -3.51
C TRP A 473 7.51 8.22 -2.30
N ALA A 474 7.97 8.53 -1.10
CA ALA A 474 7.28 8.17 0.14
C ALA A 474 5.83 8.67 0.16
N ASP A 475 5.57 9.82 -0.47
CA ASP A 475 4.24 10.44 -0.56
C ASP A 475 3.36 9.89 -1.71
N ASN A 476 3.89 9.00 -2.56
CA ASN A 476 3.10 8.39 -3.62
C ASN A 476 2.11 7.35 -3.07
N VAL A 477 0.89 7.35 -3.62
CA VAL A 477 -0.22 6.46 -3.21
C VAL A 477 0.22 4.99 -3.12
N PHE A 478 1.02 4.53 -4.07
CA PHE A 478 1.50 3.15 -4.09
C PHE A 478 2.38 2.81 -2.86
N PHE A 479 3.32 3.67 -2.49
CA PHE A 479 4.21 3.43 -1.35
C PHE A 479 3.49 3.64 -0.01
N LEU A 480 2.53 4.57 0.06
CA LEU A 480 1.63 4.70 1.21
C LEU A 480 0.78 3.44 1.43
N GLN A 481 0.29 2.81 0.37
CA GLN A 481 -0.41 1.52 0.46
C GLN A 481 0.52 0.40 0.96
N LEU A 482 1.79 0.40 0.55
CA LEU A 482 2.77 -0.56 1.06
C LEU A 482 3.12 -0.30 2.53
N GLN A 483 3.20 0.95 2.96
CA GLN A 483 3.38 1.31 4.37
C GLN A 483 2.24 0.75 5.22
N GLN A 484 1.00 0.96 4.78
CA GLN A 484 -0.18 0.41 5.45
C GLN A 484 -0.12 -1.13 5.49
N ALA A 485 0.22 -1.77 4.37
CA ALA A 485 0.31 -3.22 4.31
C ALA A 485 1.40 -3.80 5.23
N ALA A 486 2.55 -3.12 5.33
CA ALA A 486 3.61 -3.51 6.26
C ALA A 486 3.08 -3.49 7.70
N LEU A 487 2.41 -2.41 8.08
CA LEU A 487 1.77 -2.26 9.39
C LEU A 487 0.73 -3.32 9.68
N GLU A 488 -0.11 -3.67 8.71
CA GLU A 488 -1.11 -4.74 8.85
C GLU A 488 -0.44 -6.08 9.17
N VAL A 489 0.66 -6.41 8.46
CA VAL A 489 1.45 -7.62 8.74
C VAL A 489 2.10 -7.57 10.14
N PHE A 490 2.60 -6.41 10.58
CA PHE A 490 3.12 -6.25 11.95
C PHE A 490 2.02 -6.37 13.01
N ALA A 491 0.81 -5.90 12.74
CA ALA A 491 -0.32 -5.93 13.66
C ALA A 491 -0.97 -7.29 13.79
N GLU A 492 -0.99 -8.11 12.74
CA GLU A 492 -1.40 -9.52 12.82
C GLU A 492 -0.53 -10.28 13.84
N ASN A 493 0.75 -9.93 13.94
CA ASN A 493 1.66 -10.49 14.95
C ASN A 493 1.42 -9.95 16.37
N ASN A 494 0.78 -8.78 16.52
CA ASN A 494 0.65 -8.05 17.80
C ASN A 494 -0.81 -7.78 18.25
N THR A 495 -1.82 -8.31 17.56
CA THR A 495 -3.27 -8.16 17.89
C THR A 495 -3.76 -6.70 18.04
N LEU A 496 -3.31 -5.79 17.18
CA LEU A 496 -3.75 -4.38 17.20
C LEU A 496 -5.05 -4.16 16.39
N SER A 497 -5.89 -3.21 16.82
CA SER A 497 -7.13 -2.87 16.09
C SER A 497 -6.87 -1.99 14.85
N LYS A 498 -7.71 -2.10 13.81
CA LYS A 498 -7.58 -1.30 12.55
C LYS A 498 -7.56 0.22 12.77
N LEU A 499 -8.26 0.70 13.80
CA LEU A 499 -8.33 2.13 14.14
C LEU A 499 -7.03 2.62 14.79
N GLN A 500 -6.41 1.78 15.64
CA GLN A 500 -5.07 2.04 16.17
C GLN A 500 -4.00 1.93 15.07
N LEU A 501 -4.22 1.08 14.07
CA LEU A 501 -3.31 0.92 12.94
C LEU A 501 -3.25 2.16 12.04
N GLY A 502 -4.41 2.76 11.74
CA GLY A 502 -4.44 4.02 10.99
C GLY A 502 -3.79 5.19 11.75
N GLN A 503 -3.92 5.20 13.08
CA GLN A 503 -3.22 6.17 13.93
C GLN A 503 -1.70 5.92 13.94
N LEU A 504 -1.26 4.66 14.05
CA LEU A 504 0.15 4.28 13.96
C LEU A 504 0.73 4.60 12.58
N ALA A 505 0.01 4.32 11.48
CA ALA A 505 0.44 4.68 10.12
C ALA A 505 0.62 6.18 9.93
N SER A 506 -0.22 7.00 10.56
CA SER A 506 -0.07 8.46 10.54
C SER A 506 1.05 8.99 11.44
N MET A 507 1.53 8.16 12.37
CA MET A 507 2.59 8.50 13.33
C MET A 507 3.94 7.87 12.99
N GLU A 508 3.96 6.84 12.15
CA GLU A 508 5.15 6.13 11.74
C GLU A 508 5.84 6.78 10.53
N SER A 509 7.16 6.65 10.55
CA SER A 509 8.08 7.02 9.49
C SER A 509 7.70 6.34 8.16
N SER A 510 7.95 7.01 7.04
CA SER A 510 7.73 6.44 5.71
C SER A 510 8.60 5.20 5.46
N VAL A 511 8.23 4.40 4.45
CA VAL A 511 8.96 3.16 4.09
C VAL A 511 10.42 3.38 3.70
N PHE A 512 10.81 4.62 3.35
CA PHE A 512 12.17 5.00 2.96
C PHE A 512 12.91 5.85 3.99
N ASP A 513 12.30 6.19 5.13
CA ASP A 513 12.87 7.17 6.08
C ASP A 513 14.23 6.74 6.64
N ASP A 514 14.44 5.45 6.92
CA ASP A 514 15.74 4.94 7.37
C ASP A 514 16.84 5.18 6.31
N MET A 515 16.52 4.94 5.03
CA MET A 515 17.43 5.15 3.92
C MET A 515 17.71 6.64 3.70
N ILE A 516 16.66 7.47 3.75
CA ILE A 516 16.75 8.94 3.67
C ILE A 516 17.65 9.46 4.79
N ASN A 517 17.41 9.02 6.03
CA ASN A 517 18.22 9.41 7.20
C ASN A 517 19.71 9.05 7.03
N LEU A 518 20.02 7.89 6.44
CA LEU A 518 21.40 7.48 6.17
C LEU A 518 22.06 8.32 5.06
N LEU A 519 21.31 8.67 4.02
CA LEU A 519 21.77 9.59 2.96
C LEU A 519 21.97 11.02 3.51
N GLU A 520 21.06 11.50 4.35
CA GLU A 520 21.15 12.81 5.00
C GLU A 520 22.36 12.94 5.93
N ARG A 521 22.67 11.88 6.71
CA ARG A 521 23.90 11.82 7.51
C ARG A 521 25.14 11.89 6.62
N LEU A 522 25.18 11.12 5.52
CA LEU A 522 26.28 11.16 4.57
C LEU A 522 26.44 12.56 3.95
N LYS A 523 25.33 13.21 3.57
CA LYS A 523 25.30 14.58 3.06
C LYS A 523 25.90 15.57 4.06
N HIS A 524 25.46 15.50 5.32
CA HIS A 524 25.96 16.38 6.38
C HIS A 524 27.45 16.18 6.66
N ASP A 525 27.91 14.93 6.72
CA ASP A 525 29.32 14.60 6.91
C ASP A 525 30.18 15.15 5.77
N MET A 526 29.72 15.02 4.52
CA MET A 526 30.43 15.52 3.35
C MET A 526 30.50 17.05 3.33
N LEU A 527 29.38 17.73 3.58
CA LEU A 527 29.32 19.20 3.69
C LEU A 527 30.26 19.71 4.78
N THR A 528 30.26 19.08 5.95
CA THR A 528 31.13 19.45 7.08
C THR A 528 32.60 19.37 6.70
N ARG A 529 33.01 18.33 5.95
CA ARG A 529 34.39 18.21 5.44
C ARG A 529 34.76 19.28 4.43
N GLN A 530 33.84 19.67 3.55
CA GLN A 530 34.07 20.78 2.61
C GLN A 530 34.24 22.10 3.36
N VAL A 531 33.36 22.38 4.33
CA VAL A 531 33.42 23.56 5.19
C VAL A 531 34.75 23.59 5.94
N ASP A 532 35.15 22.49 6.57
CA ASP A 532 36.41 22.40 7.32
C ASP A 532 37.64 22.59 6.46
N HIS A 533 37.62 22.09 5.22
CA HIS A 533 38.70 22.28 4.26
C HIS A 533 38.84 23.76 3.88
N VAL A 534 37.75 24.39 3.43
CA VAL A 534 37.76 25.81 3.04
C VAL A 534 38.13 26.69 4.23
N PHE A 535 37.51 26.45 5.39
CA PHE A 535 37.80 27.21 6.60
C PHE A 535 39.29 27.12 7.00
N ARG A 536 39.92 25.95 6.84
CA ARG A 536 41.36 25.78 7.11
C ARG A 536 42.22 26.61 6.18
N GLU A 537 41.96 26.59 4.86
CA GLU A 537 42.69 27.42 3.90
C GLU A 537 42.51 28.92 4.18
N VAL A 538 41.28 29.32 4.48
CA VAL A 538 40.93 30.71 4.83
C VAL A 538 41.64 31.14 6.12
N LYS A 539 41.67 30.28 7.15
CA LYS A 539 42.41 30.53 8.41
C LYS A 539 43.91 30.66 8.20
N GLU A 540 44.49 29.85 7.31
CA GLU A 540 45.91 29.95 6.95
C GLU A 540 46.20 31.27 6.21
N ALA A 541 45.34 31.66 5.27
CA ALA A 541 45.44 32.95 4.56
C ALA A 541 45.22 34.17 5.49
N ALA A 542 44.45 34.00 6.57
CA ALA A 542 44.17 35.04 7.57
C ALA A 542 45.34 35.36 8.51
N LYS A 543 46.43 34.57 8.49
CA LYS A 543 47.54 34.72 9.46
C LYS A 543 48.18 36.12 9.46
N LEU A 544 48.26 36.77 8.29
CA LEU A 544 48.79 38.13 8.18
C LEU A 544 47.80 39.14 8.75
N TYR A 545 46.52 39.03 8.41
CA TYR A 545 45.46 39.88 8.93
C TYR A 545 45.33 39.79 10.47
N LYS A 546 45.49 38.59 11.03
CA LYS A 546 45.52 38.39 12.49
C LYS A 546 46.62 39.21 13.19
N LYS A 547 47.74 39.46 12.51
CA LYS A 547 48.91 40.20 13.02
C LYS A 547 48.91 41.67 12.58
N GLU A 548 47.80 42.17 12.03
CA GLU A 548 47.66 43.57 11.63
C GLU A 548 47.89 44.50 12.82
N ARG A 549 48.51 45.66 12.58
CA ARG A 549 48.90 46.56 13.66
C ARG A 549 47.76 47.51 14.05
N TRP A 550 46.67 46.94 14.54
CA TRP A 550 45.41 47.62 14.88
C TRP A 550 45.54 48.87 15.78
N LEU A 551 46.57 48.93 16.63
CA LEU A 551 46.85 50.08 17.51
C LEU A 551 47.56 51.26 16.84
N SER A 552 48.17 51.04 15.68
CA SER A 552 49.01 52.03 15.00
C SER A 552 48.40 52.54 13.71
N LEU A 553 47.14 52.17 13.43
CA LEU A 553 46.44 52.65 12.26
C LEU A 553 46.01 54.11 12.47
N PRO A 554 46.20 54.98 11.45
CA PRO A 554 45.84 56.39 11.55
C PRO A 554 44.32 56.55 11.68
N SER A 555 43.89 57.64 12.32
CA SER A 555 42.47 57.92 12.53
C SER A 555 41.76 58.22 11.20
N GLN A 556 40.43 58.09 11.18
CA GLN A 556 39.63 58.36 9.98
C GLN A 556 39.77 59.83 9.50
N ALA A 557 40.07 60.77 10.41
CA ALA A 557 40.33 62.16 10.07
C ALA A 557 41.67 62.39 9.36
N GLU A 558 42.64 61.48 9.54
CA GLU A 558 43.98 61.53 8.95
C GLU A 558 44.06 60.77 7.61
N GLN A 559 43.04 59.97 7.27
CA GLN A 559 42.94 59.23 6.00
C GLN A 559 41.88 59.85 5.08
N ALA A 560 42.30 60.31 3.89
CA ALA A 560 41.38 60.88 2.89
C ALA A 560 40.40 59.86 2.26
N VAL A 561 40.84 58.60 2.11
CA VAL A 561 40.02 57.48 1.58
C VAL A 561 40.44 56.19 2.28
N MET A 562 39.48 55.44 2.82
CA MET A 562 39.71 54.11 3.37
C MET A 562 39.76 53.06 2.26
N SER A 563 40.69 52.10 2.38
CA SER A 563 40.83 50.96 1.47
C SER A 563 40.90 49.66 2.24
N LEU A 564 40.68 48.53 1.57
CA LEU A 564 40.81 47.22 2.17
C LEU A 564 42.23 47.02 2.74
N SER A 565 42.34 46.50 3.97
CA SER A 565 43.62 46.14 4.56
C SER A 565 44.36 45.15 3.66
N SER A 566 45.60 45.48 3.28
CA SER A 566 46.38 44.63 2.36
C SER A 566 46.64 43.24 2.92
N SER A 567 46.72 43.11 4.24
CA SER A 567 46.84 41.84 4.96
C SER A 567 45.57 40.98 4.93
N ALA A 568 44.39 41.59 4.69
CA ALA A 568 43.10 40.92 4.54
C ALA A 568 42.87 40.39 3.11
N CYS A 569 43.59 40.90 2.10
CA CYS A 569 43.41 40.49 0.71
C CYS A 569 43.53 38.97 0.50
N PRO A 570 44.56 38.25 1.04
CA PRO A 570 44.68 36.81 0.86
C PRO A 570 43.51 36.02 1.45
N LEU A 571 42.98 36.47 2.60
CA LEU A 571 41.80 35.90 3.25
C LEU A 571 40.56 36.00 2.34
N LEU A 572 40.27 37.21 1.84
CA LEU A 572 39.08 37.46 1.04
C LEU A 572 39.15 36.81 -0.35
N LEU A 573 40.34 36.79 -0.98
CA LEU A 573 40.54 36.12 -2.27
C LEU A 573 40.35 34.60 -2.14
N THR A 574 40.96 33.98 -1.13
CA THR A 574 40.79 32.55 -0.86
C THR A 574 39.32 32.20 -0.64
N LEU A 575 38.61 32.99 0.17
CA LEU A 575 37.18 32.78 0.44
C LEU A 575 36.35 32.88 -0.85
N ARG A 576 36.52 33.95 -1.63
CA ARG A 576 35.82 34.15 -2.91
C ARG A 576 36.06 32.99 -3.86
N ASP A 577 37.31 32.61 -4.06
CA ASP A 577 37.69 31.62 -5.06
C ASP A 577 37.15 30.23 -4.72
N ARG A 578 37.18 29.84 -3.44
CA ARG A 578 36.59 28.56 -2.98
C ARG A 578 35.08 28.56 -3.00
N SER A 579 34.44 29.66 -2.61
CA SER A 579 32.98 29.80 -2.71
C SER A 579 32.52 29.70 -4.15
N LEU A 580 33.17 30.40 -5.09
CA LEU A 580 32.83 30.35 -6.51
C LEU A 580 33.04 28.95 -7.10
N GLN A 581 34.14 28.28 -6.74
CA GLN A 581 34.40 26.90 -7.17
C GLN A 581 33.26 25.95 -6.76
N LEU A 582 32.79 26.05 -5.52
CA LEU A 582 31.72 25.20 -5.02
C LEU A 582 30.34 25.60 -5.55
N GLU A 583 30.07 26.89 -5.73
CA GLU A 583 28.83 27.39 -6.35
C GLU A 583 28.65 26.80 -7.76
N GLN A 584 29.74 26.70 -8.53
CA GLN A 584 29.71 26.13 -9.87
C GLN A 584 29.47 24.61 -9.87
N GLN A 585 29.84 23.88 -8.83
CA GLN A 585 29.79 22.41 -8.81
C GLN A 585 28.62 21.83 -8.01
N LEU A 586 28.20 22.50 -6.93
CA LEU A 586 27.08 22.07 -6.09
C LEU A 586 25.75 22.61 -6.60
N CYS A 587 24.67 21.87 -6.37
CA CYS A 587 23.33 22.42 -6.57
C CYS A 587 23.03 23.55 -5.57
N PHE A 588 22.03 24.38 -5.87
CA PHE A 588 21.75 25.59 -5.09
C PHE A 588 21.44 25.30 -3.62
N SER A 589 20.66 24.25 -3.34
CA SER A 589 20.29 23.86 -1.97
C SER A 589 21.51 23.45 -1.14
N LEU A 590 22.41 22.64 -1.71
CA LEU A 590 23.66 22.22 -1.08
C LEU A 590 24.61 23.40 -0.86
N PHE A 591 24.81 24.23 -1.89
CA PHE A 591 25.66 25.41 -1.78
C PHE A 591 25.16 26.37 -0.69
N LYS A 592 23.83 26.54 -0.59
CA LYS A 592 23.20 27.35 0.45
C LYS A 592 23.56 26.87 1.86
N ILE A 593 23.45 25.57 2.10
CA ILE A 593 23.82 24.98 3.40
C ILE A 593 25.32 25.16 3.66
N PHE A 594 26.15 24.87 2.65
CA PHE A 594 27.60 25.02 2.74
C PHE A 594 28.03 26.42 3.18
N TRP A 595 27.59 27.48 2.47
CA TRP A 595 28.08 28.83 2.78
C TRP A 595 27.58 29.32 4.13
N GLN A 596 26.37 28.93 4.55
CA GLN A 596 25.84 29.27 5.88
C GLN A 596 26.67 28.65 7.00
N MET A 597 27.01 27.36 6.88
CA MET A 597 27.90 26.69 7.82
C MET A 597 29.30 27.31 7.85
N LEU A 598 29.83 27.71 6.68
CA LEU A 598 31.13 28.37 6.58
C LEU A 598 31.13 29.74 7.27
N VAL A 599 30.11 30.57 7.02
CA VAL A 599 29.99 31.90 7.63
C VAL A 599 29.89 31.80 9.14
N GLU A 600 29.13 30.84 9.68
CA GLU A 600 29.00 30.66 11.12
C GLU A 600 30.36 30.34 11.78
N LYS A 601 31.21 29.53 11.13
CA LYS A 601 32.60 29.30 11.58
C LYS A 601 33.49 30.52 11.44
N LEU A 602 33.34 31.28 10.35
CA LEU A 602 34.12 32.50 10.12
C LEU A 602 33.78 33.61 11.12
N ASP A 603 32.50 33.79 11.45
CA ASP A 603 32.04 34.74 12.45
C ASP A 603 32.72 34.49 13.81
N VAL A 604 32.66 33.24 14.28
CA VAL A 604 33.31 32.83 15.53
C VAL A 604 34.83 33.01 15.46
N TYR A 605 35.46 32.61 14.35
CA TYR A 605 36.92 32.73 14.18
C TYR A 605 37.40 34.17 14.19
N ILE A 606 36.79 35.04 13.39
CA ILE A 606 37.19 36.45 13.31
C ILE A 606 36.96 37.11 14.68
N TYR A 607 35.83 36.83 15.32
CA TYR A 607 35.55 37.34 16.66
C TYR A 607 36.61 36.91 17.68
N GLN A 608 36.90 35.61 17.79
CA GLN A 608 37.79 35.10 18.84
C GLN A 608 39.27 35.32 18.55
N GLU A 609 39.72 35.08 17.32
CA GLU A 609 41.14 35.00 16.99
C GLU A 609 41.71 36.28 16.40
N ILE A 610 40.85 37.22 15.98
CA ILE A 610 41.27 38.52 15.43
C ILE A 610 40.81 39.63 16.35
N ILE A 611 39.51 39.71 16.69
CA ILE A 611 38.98 40.81 17.49
C ILE A 611 39.44 40.66 18.96
N LEU A 612 39.08 39.58 19.64
CA LEU A 612 39.42 39.41 21.06
C LEU A 612 40.93 39.27 21.33
N ALA A 613 41.72 38.92 20.30
CA ALA A 613 43.17 38.77 20.41
C ALA A 613 43.96 40.09 20.26
N ASN A 614 43.30 41.20 19.92
CA ASN A 614 43.95 42.47 19.61
C ASN A 614 43.30 43.64 20.38
N HIS A 615 44.05 44.74 20.51
CA HIS A 615 43.54 46.01 21.03
C HIS A 615 43.40 47.00 19.87
N PHE A 616 42.45 47.92 19.97
CA PHE A 616 42.06 48.82 18.89
C PHE A 616 42.14 50.27 19.34
N ASN A 617 42.80 51.10 18.52
CA ASN A 617 42.61 52.55 18.57
C ASN A 617 41.39 52.92 17.68
N GLU A 618 41.02 54.20 17.62
CA GLU A 618 39.88 54.66 16.82
C GLU A 618 40.05 54.32 15.32
N GLY A 619 41.24 54.54 14.75
CA GLY A 619 41.53 54.22 13.35
C GLY A 619 41.43 52.72 13.03
N GLY A 620 41.93 51.86 13.92
CA GLY A 620 41.90 50.42 13.76
C GLY A 620 40.49 49.83 13.92
N ALA A 621 39.69 50.37 14.83
CA ALA A 621 38.28 50.00 14.96
C ALA A 621 37.48 50.38 13.69
N ALA A 622 37.74 51.57 13.14
CA ALA A 622 37.14 52.03 11.89
C ALA A 622 37.60 51.18 10.69
N GLN A 623 38.89 50.84 10.60
CA GLN A 623 39.43 49.98 9.54
C GLN A 623 38.83 48.58 9.59
N LEU A 624 38.71 47.98 10.78
CA LEU A 624 38.03 46.69 10.95
C LEU A 624 36.58 46.77 10.46
N GLN A 625 35.85 47.82 10.84
CA GLN A 625 34.48 48.04 10.38
C GLN A 625 34.41 48.18 8.85
N PHE A 626 35.35 48.89 8.23
CA PHE A 626 35.44 49.03 6.78
C PHE A 626 35.70 47.67 6.10
N ASP A 627 36.69 46.92 6.57
CA ASP A 627 37.03 45.60 6.04
C ASP A 627 35.83 44.63 6.11
N MET A 628 35.08 44.65 7.21
CA MET A 628 33.89 43.80 7.37
C MET A 628 32.72 44.26 6.50
N THR A 629 32.30 45.52 6.64
CA THR A 629 31.04 46.03 6.05
C THR A 629 31.14 46.32 4.56
N ARG A 630 32.31 46.73 4.06
CA ARG A 630 32.51 47.09 2.65
C ARG A 630 33.13 45.98 1.82
N ASN A 631 33.71 44.95 2.45
CA ASN A 631 34.42 43.89 1.73
C ASN A 631 33.95 42.48 2.12
N LEU A 632 34.10 42.05 3.37
CA LEU A 632 33.74 40.67 3.76
C LEU A 632 32.25 40.36 3.59
N PHE A 633 31.36 41.16 4.19
CA PHE A 633 29.92 40.88 4.13
C PHE A 633 29.39 40.94 2.68
N PRO A 634 29.78 41.93 1.85
CA PRO A 634 29.35 41.99 0.45
C PRO A 634 29.72 40.78 -0.42
N LEU A 635 30.74 39.98 -0.05
CA LEU A 635 31.04 38.72 -0.77
C LEU A 635 29.85 37.76 -0.82
N PHE A 636 28.95 37.83 0.18
CA PHE A 636 27.77 36.96 0.29
C PHE A 636 26.48 37.66 -0.18
N SER A 637 26.55 38.88 -0.70
CA SER A 637 25.37 39.62 -1.19
C SER A 637 24.69 38.96 -2.38
N HIS A 638 25.43 38.16 -3.16
CA HIS A 638 24.86 37.35 -4.23
C HIS A 638 23.96 36.22 -3.70
N TYR A 639 24.17 35.79 -2.46
CA TYR A 639 23.49 34.63 -1.87
C TYR A 639 22.38 35.00 -0.89
N CYS A 640 22.43 36.21 -0.32
CA CYS A 640 21.40 36.71 0.57
C CYS A 640 21.34 38.24 0.60
N LYS A 641 20.16 38.78 0.94
CA LYS A 641 19.92 40.24 0.96
C LYS A 641 20.66 40.99 2.08
N ARG A 642 20.96 40.31 3.20
CA ARG A 642 21.56 40.90 4.42
C ARG A 642 22.64 39.98 5.00
N PRO A 643 23.80 39.86 4.33
CA PRO A 643 24.88 38.94 4.74
C PRO A 643 25.44 39.24 6.13
N GLU A 644 25.41 40.51 6.56
CA GLU A 644 25.86 40.94 7.88
C GLU A 644 25.10 40.27 9.04
N ASN A 645 23.90 39.73 8.79
CA ASN A 645 23.11 39.03 9.82
C ASN A 645 23.60 37.60 10.10
N TYR A 646 24.46 37.06 9.25
CA TYR A 646 25.12 35.78 9.47
C TYR A 646 26.45 35.92 10.23
N PHE A 647 27.01 37.13 10.28
CA PHE A 647 28.22 37.49 11.04
C PHE A 647 27.87 38.25 12.32
N LYS A 648 27.04 37.66 13.19
CA LYS A 648 26.44 38.39 14.33
C LYS A 648 27.50 38.83 15.35
N HIS A 649 28.45 37.96 15.72
CA HIS A 649 29.46 38.30 16.71
C HIS A 649 30.39 39.40 16.19
N VAL A 650 30.85 39.28 14.94
CA VAL A 650 31.73 40.27 14.30
C VAL A 650 31.01 41.61 14.11
N LYS A 651 29.75 41.58 13.65
CA LYS A 651 28.94 42.78 13.46
C LYS A 651 28.75 43.55 14.77
N GLU A 652 28.34 42.85 15.83
CA GLU A 652 28.12 43.47 17.14
C GLU A 652 29.44 43.93 17.79
N ALA A 653 30.53 43.19 17.61
CA ALA A 653 31.84 43.63 18.06
C ALA A 653 32.30 44.91 17.35
N CYS A 654 32.06 45.03 16.04
CA CYS A 654 32.33 46.27 15.30
C CYS A 654 31.50 47.44 15.83
N ILE A 655 30.24 47.22 16.23
CA ILE A 655 29.39 48.25 16.85
C ILE A 655 30.03 48.73 18.15
N VAL A 656 30.40 47.82 19.06
CA VAL A 656 30.99 48.16 20.38
C VAL A 656 32.31 48.92 20.24
N LEU A 657 33.20 48.45 19.37
CA LEU A 657 34.52 49.06 19.16
C LEU A 657 34.43 50.46 18.56
N ASN A 658 33.41 50.75 17.76
CA ASN A 658 33.20 52.04 17.10
C ASN A 658 32.22 52.96 17.83
N LEU A 659 31.77 52.64 19.05
CA LEU A 659 30.97 53.58 19.84
C LEU A 659 31.75 54.85 20.11
N ASN A 660 31.08 55.99 20.07
CA ASN A 660 31.68 57.24 20.54
C ASN A 660 32.10 57.09 22.02
N VAL A 661 33.13 57.82 22.45
CA VAL A 661 33.72 57.67 23.78
C VAL A 661 32.70 57.85 24.91
N GLY A 662 31.76 58.81 24.76
CA GLY A 662 30.71 59.06 25.76
C GLY A 662 29.73 57.90 25.91
N SER A 663 29.20 57.39 24.80
CA SER A 663 28.31 56.23 24.74
C SER A 663 29.01 54.95 25.24
N ALA A 664 30.30 54.80 24.96
CA ALA A 664 31.08 53.66 25.46
C ALA A 664 31.29 53.71 26.98
N LEU A 665 31.53 54.90 27.56
CA LEU A 665 31.61 55.10 29.01
C LEU A 665 30.27 54.84 29.69
N LEU A 666 29.18 55.41 29.14
CA LEU A 666 27.83 55.17 29.66
C LEU A 666 27.47 53.68 29.63
N LEU A 667 27.77 53.01 28.52
CA LEU A 667 27.53 51.57 28.42
C LEU A 667 28.38 50.81 29.44
N LYS A 668 29.66 51.16 29.60
CA LYS A 668 30.55 50.53 30.59
C LYS A 668 30.04 50.71 32.02
N ASP A 669 29.59 51.92 32.38
CA ASP A 669 29.07 52.21 33.72
C ASP A 669 27.76 51.45 34.00
N VAL A 670 26.86 51.36 33.02
CA VAL A 670 25.61 50.59 33.13
C VAL A 670 25.85 49.09 33.26
N LEU A 671 26.88 48.56 32.58
CA LEU A 671 27.25 47.14 32.71
C LEU A 671 27.95 46.84 34.05
N GLN A 672 28.69 47.80 34.61
CA GLN A 672 29.39 47.65 35.90
C GLN A 672 28.52 47.97 37.12
N SER A 673 27.37 48.64 36.94
CA SER A 673 26.43 48.92 38.03
C SER A 673 25.69 47.66 38.49
N ASP A 674 25.61 47.46 39.81
CA ASP A 674 24.97 46.31 40.49
C ASP A 674 23.43 46.24 40.30
N SER A 675 22.84 47.08 39.44
CA SER A 675 21.40 47.24 39.25
C SER A 675 20.79 46.25 38.25
N GLY A 676 21.05 44.94 38.44
CA GLY A 676 20.27 43.84 37.85
C GLY A 676 20.37 43.60 36.32
N GLN A 677 20.29 42.33 35.92
CA GLN A 677 20.35 41.86 34.51
C GLN A 677 19.39 42.53 33.49
N PRO A 678 18.14 42.92 33.80
CA PRO A 678 17.23 43.48 32.79
C PRO A 678 17.63 44.88 32.31
N GLN A 679 18.29 45.70 33.15
CA GLN A 679 18.74 47.04 32.76
C GLN A 679 19.94 46.98 31.80
N ALA A 680 20.89 46.07 32.06
CA ALA A 680 22.03 45.81 31.18
C ALA A 680 21.57 45.31 29.80
N THR A 681 20.59 44.40 29.77
CA THR A 681 20.06 43.86 28.51
C THR A 681 19.33 44.91 27.68
N ALA A 682 18.58 45.81 28.33
CA ALA A 682 17.93 46.94 27.64
C ALA A 682 18.96 47.89 27.02
N ALA A 683 20.02 48.25 27.75
CA ALA A 683 21.09 49.10 27.25
C ALA A 683 21.86 48.48 26.08
N LEU A 684 22.11 47.16 26.11
CA LEU A 684 22.71 46.43 24.98
C LEU A 684 21.82 46.49 23.73
N ASN A 685 20.52 46.24 23.90
CA ASN A 685 19.55 46.28 22.80
C ASN A 685 19.41 47.67 22.18
N GLU A 686 19.48 48.74 22.97
CA GLU A 686 19.43 50.14 22.49
C GLU A 686 20.61 50.48 21.56
N VAL A 687 21.76 49.85 21.80
CA VAL A 687 22.97 50.03 21.00
C VAL A 687 23.03 49.04 19.82
N GLY A 688 22.03 48.15 19.69
CA GLY A 688 21.92 47.18 18.60
C GLY A 688 22.70 45.89 18.82
N ILE A 689 22.97 45.53 20.07
CA ILE A 689 23.66 44.30 20.49
C ILE A 689 22.61 43.31 21.00
N TYR A 690 22.44 42.18 20.32
CA TYR A 690 21.42 41.18 20.63
C TYR A 690 22.00 39.77 20.82
N LYS A 691 23.22 39.51 20.35
CA LYS A 691 23.87 38.19 20.34
C LYS A 691 24.98 38.07 21.39
N LEU A 692 25.79 39.11 21.58
CA LEU A 692 26.90 39.10 22.54
C LEU A 692 26.39 39.12 23.98
N ALA A 693 27.03 38.34 24.86
CA ALA A 693 26.73 38.38 26.28
C ALA A 693 27.29 39.67 26.91
N GLN A 694 26.75 40.07 28.06
CA GLN A 694 27.25 41.24 28.80
C GLN A 694 28.77 41.18 29.04
N GLN A 695 29.29 40.03 29.46
CA GLN A 695 30.72 39.82 29.73
C GLN A 695 31.57 40.01 28.47
N ASP A 696 31.08 39.56 27.31
CA ASP A 696 31.76 39.75 26.03
C ASP A 696 31.88 41.23 25.66
N VAL A 697 30.82 42.00 25.91
CA VAL A 697 30.79 43.45 25.64
C VAL A 697 31.74 44.20 26.58
N GLU A 698 31.82 43.82 27.85
CA GLU A 698 32.79 44.37 28.80
C GLU A 698 34.24 44.10 28.35
N ILE A 699 34.52 42.88 27.87
CA ILE A 699 35.83 42.53 27.29
C ILE A 699 36.11 43.44 26.08
N LEU A 700 35.19 43.52 25.12
CA LEU A 700 35.35 44.34 23.91
C LEU A 700 35.58 45.83 24.23
N LEU A 701 34.89 46.39 25.22
CA LEU A 701 35.12 47.75 25.69
C LEU A 701 36.56 47.89 26.20
N ASN A 702 37.07 46.94 26.98
CA ASN A 702 38.44 46.97 27.51
C ASN A 702 39.52 46.80 26.42
N LEU A 703 39.19 46.27 25.25
CA LEU A 703 40.13 46.20 24.11
C LEU A 703 40.35 47.56 23.42
N ARG A 704 39.54 48.57 23.74
CA ARG A 704 39.70 49.93 23.23
C ARG A 704 40.81 50.67 23.95
N THR A 705 41.60 51.46 23.23
CA THR A 705 42.67 52.29 23.81
C THR A 705 42.34 53.79 23.87
N ASN A 706 41.23 54.21 23.27
CA ASN A 706 40.80 55.61 23.20
C ASN A 706 40.03 56.09 24.45
N TRP A 707 40.45 55.64 25.64
CA TRP A 707 39.87 56.12 26.89
C TRP A 707 40.44 57.51 27.23
N PRO A 708 39.60 58.47 27.65
CA PRO A 708 40.10 59.75 28.13
C PRO A 708 41.03 59.47 29.32
N ASN A 709 42.20 60.13 29.37
CA ASN A 709 43.12 60.03 30.50
C ASN A 709 42.33 60.33 31.78
N THR A 710 42.01 59.28 32.53
CA THR A 710 41.50 59.41 33.87
C THR A 710 42.70 59.86 34.70
N GLY A 711 42.86 61.17 34.83
CA GLY A 711 43.86 61.78 35.71
C GLY A 711 43.65 61.31 37.14
N LYS A 712 44.25 60.18 37.48
CA LYS A 712 44.47 59.67 38.83
C LYS A 712 45.96 59.57 39.06
#